data_AF-A0A927UJ14-F1
#
_entry.id   AF-A0A927UJ14-F1
#
_cell.length_a   1.000
_cell.length_b   1.000
_cell.length_c   1.000
_cell.angle_alpha   90.00
_cell.angle_beta   90.00
_cell.angle_gamma   90.00
#
_symmetry.space_group_name_H-M   'P 1'
#
loop_
_entity.id
_entity.type
_entity.pdbx_description
1 polymer ?
#
loop_
_entity_poly.entity_id
_entity_poly.type
_entity_poly.pdbx_seq_one_letter_code
_entity_poly.pdbx_strand_id
1 'polypeptide(L)'
;MKKKYIRIPIIISLSLCLIYGCSTDKISNQTPTTTEITTEKITKTPEQIHAEMFPTINDLIKNKVSANAAWTITEDFLDFVEKNLNIDIYPELDSFLNSDTHLENKYPDFWYNVTGLSLNTLMDWYNGTITEEVATYNNGKSTVSLGFAGDLCLSEGWSTLDFYDSHNQDLSQGISNGLIELTNSYDIFMLNNEFTYSTRGEALAGKYYTFRANPERVGIIQELGTDIVSLSNNHVYDFGEEAFVDTLDTLKNAGIPYVGAGRNIEEASAPVYFYINGIKIGYVAANRSEKYIFTPEATKDSSGVLRTYESEKFVKAIRKAKDDCDYLIAYVHWGTEDSNVVADYQFEMGEEFFEAGADAVIGGHPHVLQGIDYYDDSPIAYSLGDFWFNDLHDDTGILCLNINFKGTSKMSFVPCRREDGITSLVTDKEESRRIYDYMEDISFGIKIDDDGVIRKEGVKTDNNEDEEFFLPSDIEIKEYSADTPYQTAYADIVAEFERLFPNDDYTYNLIYFDGDDVPELVAALPCFINMYTYDSGKIYTIIDDWGYGAMGNVGYEYAPYKNTLRNYNADLAGAIVYETYMKINENNEIDYHYEESLTRWLFDDKDDSGYPSDDEFVDETLYYYGNKKITEEEYNSYVIDGEYEYIEGKMNVDEIMAELGR
;
A
#
# COMPACT_ATOMS: atom_id res chain seq x y z
N MET A 1 26.99 15.25 7.82
CA MET A 1 27.47 16.02 6.63
C MET A 1 26.27 16.74 6.04
N LYS A 2 26.41 17.87 5.32
CA LYS A 2 25.23 18.53 4.74
C LYS A 2 24.61 17.63 3.67
N LYS A 3 23.35 17.19 3.87
CA LYS A 3 22.55 16.52 2.84
C LYS A 3 22.47 17.46 1.62
N LYS A 4 22.85 16.98 0.42
CA LYS A 4 22.84 17.77 -0.82
C LYS A 4 21.51 17.54 -1.55
N TYR A 5 20.51 18.37 -1.27
CA TYR A 5 19.30 18.40 -2.10
C TYR A 5 19.38 19.56 -3.09
N ILE A 6 19.29 19.25 -4.38
CA ILE A 6 19.22 20.21 -5.49
C ILE A 6 18.07 19.77 -6.39
N ARG A 7 16.97 20.53 -6.40
CA ARG A 7 15.89 20.40 -7.39
C ARG A 7 15.98 21.53 -8.42
N ILE A 8 15.84 21.18 -9.70
CA ILE A 8 15.78 22.11 -10.83
C ILE A 8 14.29 22.31 -11.19
N PRO A 9 13.82 23.54 -11.44
CA PRO A 9 12.44 23.76 -11.88
C PRO A 9 12.24 23.29 -13.33
N ILE A 10 11.07 22.70 -13.61
CA ILE A 10 10.70 22.19 -14.93
C ILE A 10 10.69 23.33 -15.97
N ILE A 11 11.53 23.23 -17.01
CA ILE A 11 11.57 24.18 -18.14
C ILE A 11 10.89 23.56 -19.36
N ILE A 12 9.64 23.96 -19.61
CA ILE A 12 8.89 23.58 -20.82
C ILE A 12 9.61 24.14 -22.05
N SER A 13 10.03 23.27 -22.97
CA SER A 13 10.65 23.65 -24.26
C SER A 13 9.95 22.93 -25.42
N LEU A 14 9.38 23.68 -26.36
CA LEU A 14 8.69 23.12 -27.52
C LEU A 14 9.68 22.57 -28.56
N SER A 15 9.44 21.35 -29.03
CA SER A 15 10.13 20.75 -30.18
C SER A 15 9.57 21.27 -31.51
N LEU A 16 10.39 21.24 -32.57
CA LEU A 16 9.98 21.63 -33.93
C LEU A 16 10.67 20.71 -34.96
N CYS A 17 9.87 19.93 -35.70
CA CYS A 17 10.35 18.84 -36.58
C CYS A 17 10.94 19.33 -37.92
N LEU A 18 11.79 18.49 -38.55
CA LEU A 18 11.93 18.49 -40.02
C LEU A 18 12.37 17.12 -40.60
N ILE A 19 11.77 16.79 -41.75
CA ILE A 19 11.65 15.47 -42.43
C ILE A 19 12.86 15.11 -43.30
N TYR A 20 13.17 13.80 -43.49
CA TYR A 20 13.52 13.08 -44.76
C TYR A 20 13.92 11.61 -44.44
N GLY A 21 13.70 10.56 -45.25
CA GLY A 21 12.84 10.36 -46.44
C GLY A 21 13.27 9.21 -47.39
N CYS A 22 12.33 8.33 -47.79
CA CYS A 22 12.40 7.30 -48.88
C CYS A 22 13.26 6.02 -48.67
N SER A 23 13.06 4.86 -49.35
CA SER A 23 11.86 4.19 -49.95
C SER A 23 12.20 2.82 -50.62
N THR A 24 11.44 1.74 -50.33
CA THR A 24 11.05 0.54 -51.17
C THR A 24 12.11 -0.19 -52.06
N ASP A 25 11.95 -1.40 -52.67
CA ASP A 25 10.89 -2.40 -52.99
C ASP A 25 11.50 -3.84 -52.89
N LYS A 26 10.82 -4.96 -52.56
CA LYS A 26 9.77 -5.76 -53.30
C LYS A 26 10.32 -6.38 -54.62
N ILE A 27 10.15 -7.65 -55.05
CA ILE A 27 9.28 -8.86 -54.81
C ILE A 27 10.11 -10.15 -55.21
N SER A 28 9.72 -11.45 -55.27
CA SER A 28 8.49 -12.29 -55.05
C SER A 28 8.78 -13.83 -55.04
N ASN A 29 7.98 -14.59 -54.28
CA ASN A 29 7.41 -15.96 -54.50
C ASN A 29 8.23 -17.17 -55.03
N GLN A 30 8.24 -18.27 -54.26
CA GLN A 30 7.68 -19.60 -54.66
C GLN A 30 7.49 -20.56 -53.45
N THR A 31 6.62 -21.58 -53.59
CA THR A 31 6.20 -22.57 -52.57
C THR A 31 5.49 -23.75 -53.28
N PRO A 32 5.16 -24.90 -52.63
CA PRO A 32 5.62 -25.47 -51.34
C PRO A 32 6.08 -26.95 -51.44
N THR A 33 6.56 -27.57 -50.35
CA THR A 33 6.05 -28.89 -49.86
C THR A 33 6.64 -29.35 -48.51
N THR A 34 5.78 -29.99 -47.72
CA THR A 34 6.02 -31.01 -46.65
C THR A 34 6.88 -30.70 -45.42
N THR A 35 6.24 -30.91 -44.27
CA THR A 35 6.75 -30.89 -42.89
C THR A 35 7.68 -32.04 -42.53
N GLU A 36 8.76 -31.71 -41.82
CA GLU A 36 9.25 -32.46 -40.66
C GLU A 36 9.41 -31.45 -39.51
N ILE A 37 9.03 -31.80 -38.27
CA ILE A 37 9.22 -30.92 -37.10
C ILE A 37 10.41 -31.47 -36.32
N THR A 38 11.57 -30.84 -36.50
CA THR A 38 12.74 -31.00 -35.64
C THR A 38 12.77 -29.88 -34.61
N THR A 39 12.92 -30.22 -33.33
CA THR A 39 13.12 -29.25 -32.25
C THR A 39 14.55 -28.68 -32.30
N GLU A 40 14.79 -27.74 -33.22
CA GLU A 40 15.98 -26.90 -33.16
C GLU A 40 15.84 -25.91 -31.99
N LYS A 41 16.83 -25.86 -31.10
CA LYS A 41 17.04 -24.66 -30.28
C LYS A 41 17.52 -23.54 -31.21
N ILE A 42 16.60 -22.68 -31.65
CA ILE A 42 16.92 -21.52 -32.47
C ILE A 42 17.68 -20.52 -31.59
N THR A 43 19.01 -20.58 -31.62
CA THR A 43 19.84 -19.46 -31.19
C THR A 43 19.63 -18.31 -32.16
N LYS A 44 18.81 -17.34 -31.78
CA LYS A 44 18.60 -16.07 -32.50
C LYS A 44 19.96 -15.39 -32.74
N THR A 45 20.16 -14.72 -33.88
CA THR A 45 21.34 -13.86 -34.04
C THR A 45 21.17 -12.58 -33.21
N PRO A 46 22.25 -11.85 -32.87
CA PRO A 46 22.15 -10.59 -32.15
C PRO A 46 21.21 -9.58 -32.84
N GLU A 47 21.19 -9.53 -34.17
CA GLU A 47 20.26 -8.67 -34.92
C GLU A 47 18.79 -9.09 -34.79
N GLN A 48 18.52 -10.39 -34.60
CA GLN A 48 17.17 -10.90 -34.34
C GLN A 48 16.75 -10.64 -32.89
N ILE A 49 17.68 -10.78 -31.92
CA ILE A 49 17.45 -10.41 -30.52
C ILE A 49 17.08 -8.92 -30.44
N HIS A 50 17.91 -8.02 -30.99
CA HIS A 50 17.62 -6.58 -31.01
C HIS A 50 16.26 -6.26 -31.68
N ALA A 51 15.90 -6.95 -32.75
CA ALA A 51 14.64 -6.71 -33.47
C ALA A 51 13.37 -7.11 -32.69
N GLU A 52 13.45 -8.12 -31.82
CA GLU A 52 12.31 -8.63 -31.03
C GLU A 52 12.30 -8.04 -29.59
N MET A 53 13.46 -7.68 -29.06
CA MET A 53 13.67 -7.17 -27.70
C MET A 53 12.96 -5.83 -27.46
N PHE A 54 13.22 -4.81 -28.27
CA PHE A 54 12.65 -3.47 -28.04
C PHE A 54 11.11 -3.43 -28.10
N PRO A 55 10.41 -4.08 -29.05
CA PRO A 55 8.95 -4.15 -29.01
C PRO A 55 8.44 -4.80 -27.71
N THR A 56 8.99 -5.96 -27.34
CA THR A 56 8.54 -6.74 -26.17
C THR A 56 8.68 -5.94 -24.88
N ILE A 57 9.85 -5.35 -24.61
CA ILE A 57 10.09 -4.53 -23.41
C ILE A 57 9.16 -3.32 -23.36
N ASN A 58 8.99 -2.63 -24.50
CA ASN A 58 8.15 -1.44 -24.55
C ASN A 58 6.66 -1.77 -24.41
N ASP A 59 6.22 -2.98 -24.73
CA ASP A 59 4.85 -3.42 -24.46
C ASP A 59 4.67 -3.88 -23.00
N LEU A 60 5.68 -4.46 -22.35
CA LEU A 60 5.68 -4.68 -20.89
C LEU A 60 5.52 -3.37 -20.11
N ILE A 61 6.25 -2.32 -20.49
CA ILE A 61 6.13 -0.98 -19.87
C ILE A 61 4.70 -0.45 -19.96
N LYS A 62 4.10 -0.47 -21.17
CA LYS A 62 2.74 0.05 -21.43
C LYS A 62 1.64 -0.72 -20.68
N ASN A 63 1.92 -1.96 -20.28
CA ASN A 63 0.99 -2.81 -19.53
C ASN A 63 1.07 -2.60 -18.01
N LYS A 64 2.04 -1.83 -17.48
CA LYS A 64 2.13 -1.47 -16.06
C LYS A 64 2.06 0.03 -15.76
N VAL A 65 2.61 0.88 -16.63
CA VAL A 65 2.59 2.34 -16.46
C VAL A 65 1.31 2.90 -17.11
N SER A 66 0.59 3.82 -16.47
CA SER A 66 -0.61 4.40 -17.08
C SER A 66 -0.26 5.16 -18.35
N ALA A 67 -1.22 5.27 -19.27
CA ALA A 67 -1.03 5.79 -20.63
C ALA A 67 -0.51 7.24 -20.74
N ASN A 68 -0.29 7.93 -19.61
CA ASN A 68 0.30 9.28 -19.55
C ASN A 68 1.83 9.27 -19.45
N ALA A 69 2.44 8.27 -18.82
CA ALA A 69 3.89 8.13 -18.70
C ALA A 69 4.43 7.14 -19.76
N ALA A 70 4.22 7.50 -21.03
CA ALA A 70 4.58 6.70 -22.20
C ALA A 70 6.10 6.66 -22.46
N TRP A 71 6.85 6.05 -21.54
CA TRP A 71 8.29 5.87 -21.64
C TRP A 71 8.63 4.84 -22.72
N THR A 72 9.79 4.99 -23.35
CA THR A 72 10.24 4.07 -24.42
C THR A 72 11.72 3.77 -24.25
N ILE A 73 12.05 2.50 -24.01
CA ILE A 73 13.41 1.98 -24.03
C ILE A 73 13.91 2.01 -25.48
N THR A 74 15.05 2.67 -25.66
CA THR A 74 15.75 2.83 -26.95
C THR A 74 17.17 2.27 -26.86
N GLU A 75 17.80 2.08 -28.02
CA GLU A 75 19.23 1.77 -28.13
C GLU A 75 20.08 2.83 -27.42
N ASP A 76 19.79 4.13 -27.64
CA ASP A 76 20.43 5.26 -26.92
C ASP A 76 20.30 5.18 -25.38
N PHE A 77 19.22 4.59 -24.84
CA PHE A 77 19.04 4.40 -23.40
C PHE A 77 19.86 3.21 -22.87
N LEU A 78 19.86 2.07 -23.58
CA LEU A 78 20.67 0.91 -23.19
C LEU A 78 22.17 1.26 -23.23
N ASP A 79 22.63 1.88 -24.32
CA ASP A 79 24.00 2.38 -24.48
C ASP A 79 24.38 3.41 -23.40
N PHE A 80 23.42 4.17 -22.88
CA PHE A 80 23.62 5.04 -21.72
C PHE A 80 23.79 4.25 -20.42
N VAL A 81 22.95 3.24 -20.16
CA VAL A 81 23.06 2.39 -18.96
C VAL A 81 24.41 1.66 -18.93
N GLU A 82 24.78 0.98 -20.01
CA GLU A 82 26.05 0.24 -20.12
C GLU A 82 27.26 1.14 -19.86
N LYS A 83 27.29 2.30 -20.54
CA LYS A 83 28.43 3.21 -20.52
C LYS A 83 28.65 3.89 -19.17
N ASN A 84 27.58 4.24 -18.46
CA ASN A 84 27.70 4.98 -17.20
C ASN A 84 27.82 4.04 -15.98
N LEU A 85 27.30 2.81 -16.05
CA LEU A 85 27.40 1.82 -14.96
C LEU A 85 28.47 0.75 -15.19
N ASN A 86 29.04 0.63 -16.39
CA ASN A 86 29.98 -0.42 -16.79
C ASN A 86 29.36 -1.83 -16.61
N ILE A 87 28.17 -2.01 -17.20
CA ILE A 87 27.39 -3.25 -17.25
C ILE A 87 27.20 -3.66 -18.72
N ASP A 88 27.16 -4.96 -19.00
CA ASP A 88 26.79 -5.53 -20.31
C ASP A 88 25.28 -5.87 -20.22
N ILE A 89 24.41 -4.96 -20.68
CA ILE A 89 22.97 -5.00 -20.36
C ILE A 89 22.19 -5.91 -21.33
N TYR A 90 22.63 -5.99 -22.59
CA TYR A 90 21.94 -6.77 -23.62
C TYR A 90 21.84 -8.28 -23.30
N PRO A 91 22.88 -8.95 -22.74
CA PRO A 91 22.79 -10.36 -22.35
C PRO A 91 21.89 -10.62 -21.14
N GLU A 92 21.92 -9.75 -20.12
CA GLU A 92 21.03 -9.87 -18.95
C GLU A 92 19.57 -9.69 -19.38
N LEU A 93 19.32 -8.76 -20.30
CA LEU A 93 18.01 -8.44 -20.84
C LEU A 93 17.45 -9.54 -21.77
N ASP A 94 18.29 -10.16 -22.61
CA ASP A 94 17.91 -11.37 -23.37
C ASP A 94 17.68 -12.56 -22.42
N SER A 95 18.50 -12.74 -21.39
CA SER A 95 18.29 -13.77 -20.36
C SER A 95 16.92 -13.61 -19.67
N PHE A 96 16.59 -12.38 -19.24
CA PHE A 96 15.29 -12.04 -18.65
C PHE A 96 14.13 -12.34 -19.61
N LEU A 97 14.16 -11.83 -20.85
CA LEU A 97 13.07 -12.00 -21.82
C LEU A 97 12.85 -13.45 -22.29
N ASN A 98 13.85 -14.34 -22.18
CA ASN A 98 13.72 -15.76 -22.50
C ASN A 98 13.58 -16.65 -21.23
N SER A 99 13.37 -16.07 -20.05
CA SER A 99 13.14 -16.80 -18.79
C SER A 99 11.65 -16.89 -18.45
N ASP A 100 11.23 -17.93 -17.72
CA ASP A 100 9.81 -18.14 -17.41
C ASP A 100 9.23 -17.04 -16.50
N THR A 101 10.06 -16.38 -15.68
CA THR A 101 9.66 -15.27 -14.79
C THR A 101 9.25 -14.00 -15.54
N HIS A 102 9.54 -13.87 -16.83
CA HIS A 102 8.99 -12.85 -17.72
C HIS A 102 7.45 -12.94 -17.83
N LEU A 103 6.89 -14.15 -17.74
CA LEU A 103 5.44 -14.40 -17.85
C LEU A 103 4.67 -13.95 -16.61
N GLU A 104 5.33 -13.87 -15.46
CA GLU A 104 4.76 -13.43 -14.17
C GLU A 104 4.77 -11.89 -13.99
N ASN A 105 5.12 -11.14 -15.03
CA ASN A 105 5.03 -9.67 -15.04
C ASN A 105 5.91 -8.97 -13.97
N LYS A 106 7.00 -9.64 -13.52
CA LYS A 106 8.02 -9.16 -12.55
C LYS A 106 8.99 -8.12 -13.17
N TYR A 107 8.42 -7.15 -13.88
CA TYR A 107 9.14 -6.18 -14.72
C TYR A 107 9.96 -5.10 -13.98
N PRO A 108 9.52 -4.53 -12.82
CA PRO A 108 10.30 -3.48 -12.14
C PRO A 108 11.67 -3.98 -11.64
N ASP A 109 11.68 -5.20 -11.10
CA ASP A 109 12.81 -5.86 -10.45
C ASP A 109 14.03 -6.02 -11.36
N PHE A 110 13.86 -6.22 -12.68
CA PHE A 110 14.98 -6.41 -13.60
C PHE A 110 16.01 -5.27 -13.50
N TRP A 111 15.53 -4.02 -13.59
CA TRP A 111 16.39 -2.84 -13.60
C TRP A 111 17.12 -2.69 -12.27
N TYR A 112 16.40 -2.83 -11.16
CA TYR A 112 17.00 -2.70 -9.83
C TYR A 112 17.98 -3.83 -9.51
N ASN A 113 17.66 -5.08 -9.86
CA ASN A 113 18.51 -6.24 -9.59
C ASN A 113 19.80 -6.23 -10.41
N VAL A 114 19.76 -5.78 -11.68
CA VAL A 114 20.95 -5.72 -12.54
C VAL A 114 21.79 -4.47 -12.29
N THR A 115 21.16 -3.31 -12.05
CA THR A 115 21.87 -2.02 -12.02
C THR A 115 22.01 -1.39 -10.63
N GLY A 116 21.26 -1.87 -9.63
CA GLY A 116 21.09 -1.21 -8.33
C GLY A 116 20.22 0.05 -8.37
N LEU A 117 19.61 0.36 -9.52
CA LEU A 117 18.78 1.56 -9.76
C LEU A 117 17.43 1.15 -10.36
N SER A 118 16.34 1.75 -9.90
CA SER A 118 15.02 1.54 -10.50
C SER A 118 14.95 2.12 -11.92
N LEU A 119 14.01 1.61 -12.74
CA LEU A 119 13.74 2.21 -14.05
C LEU A 119 13.39 3.70 -13.94
N ASN A 120 12.67 4.08 -12.89
CA ASN A 120 12.35 5.46 -12.56
C ASN A 120 13.62 6.32 -12.38
N THR A 121 14.55 5.87 -11.52
CA THR A 121 15.82 6.56 -11.28
C THR A 121 16.71 6.60 -12.52
N LEU A 122 16.79 5.51 -13.30
CA LEU A 122 17.58 5.43 -14.54
C LEU A 122 17.07 6.41 -15.61
N MET A 123 15.75 6.51 -15.78
CA MET A 123 15.13 7.39 -16.77
C MET A 123 15.22 8.86 -16.40
N ASP A 124 15.06 9.22 -15.12
CA ASP A 124 15.29 10.60 -14.68
C ASP A 124 16.75 11.03 -14.84
N TRP A 125 17.70 10.09 -14.71
CA TRP A 125 19.12 10.37 -14.98
C TRP A 125 19.40 10.49 -16.49
N TYR A 126 18.86 9.60 -17.32
CA TYR A 126 18.97 9.63 -18.77
C TYR A 126 18.39 10.91 -19.38
N ASN A 127 17.20 11.33 -18.93
CA ASN A 127 16.55 12.56 -19.37
C ASN A 127 17.18 13.84 -18.78
N GLY A 128 18.10 13.70 -17.81
CA GLY A 128 18.76 14.83 -17.14
C GLY A 128 17.90 15.58 -16.13
N THR A 129 16.81 14.97 -15.64
CA THR A 129 16.03 15.45 -14.49
C THR A 129 16.90 15.47 -13.23
N ILE A 130 17.74 14.45 -13.06
CA ILE A 130 18.69 14.30 -11.94
C ILE A 130 20.13 14.14 -12.43
N THR A 131 21.09 14.35 -11.52
CA THR A 131 22.52 14.13 -11.78
C THR A 131 22.94 12.72 -11.37
N GLU A 132 24.10 12.28 -11.89
CA GLU A 132 24.79 11.06 -11.45
C GLU A 132 24.95 10.98 -9.92
N GLU A 133 25.31 12.10 -9.26
CA GLU A 133 25.45 12.19 -7.79
C GLU A 133 24.13 11.95 -7.03
N VAL A 134 22.98 12.18 -7.67
CA VAL A 134 21.64 11.92 -7.09
C VAL A 134 21.17 10.51 -7.46
N ALA A 135 21.32 10.11 -8.73
CA ALA A 135 20.90 8.78 -9.20
C ALA A 135 21.64 7.66 -8.47
N THR A 136 22.96 7.79 -8.30
CA THR A 136 23.82 6.79 -7.64
C THR A 136 23.94 6.98 -6.12
N TYR A 137 23.10 7.83 -5.51
CA TYR A 137 23.17 8.09 -4.07
C TYR A 137 22.78 6.84 -3.26
N ASN A 138 23.71 6.38 -2.41
CA ASN A 138 23.52 5.25 -1.51
C ASN A 138 23.85 5.66 -0.06
N ASN A 139 23.01 5.26 0.89
CA ASN A 139 23.13 5.63 2.31
C ASN A 139 24.03 4.68 3.13
N GLY A 140 24.54 3.59 2.54
CA GLY A 140 25.34 2.57 3.21
C GLY A 140 24.54 1.53 4.01
N LYS A 141 23.21 1.53 3.89
CA LYS A 141 22.27 0.59 4.53
C LYS A 141 21.58 -0.27 3.44
N SER A 142 20.95 -1.37 3.84
CA SER A 142 20.07 -2.17 2.97
C SER A 142 18.68 -1.55 2.76
N THR A 143 18.25 -0.66 3.65
CA THR A 143 16.95 0.02 3.63
C THR A 143 17.10 1.54 3.59
N VAL A 144 16.04 2.22 3.19
CA VAL A 144 15.86 3.67 3.38
C VAL A 144 14.93 3.87 4.57
N SER A 145 15.37 4.63 5.57
CA SER A 145 14.62 4.92 6.80
C SER A 145 13.89 6.25 6.69
N LEU A 146 12.56 6.18 6.71
CA LEU A 146 11.63 7.30 6.64
C LEU A 146 11.04 7.54 8.04
N GLY A 147 11.23 8.75 8.59
CA GLY A 147 10.64 9.14 9.87
C GLY A 147 9.51 10.14 9.67
N PHE A 148 8.38 9.92 10.32
CA PHE A 148 7.21 10.79 10.30
C PHE A 148 6.85 11.20 11.73
N ALA A 149 6.68 12.49 11.96
CA ALA A 149 6.04 13.01 13.16
C ALA A 149 4.89 13.94 12.75
N GLY A 150 3.91 14.10 13.63
CA GLY A 150 2.74 14.91 13.38
C GLY A 150 2.98 16.41 13.54
N ASP A 151 2.15 17.04 14.36
CA ASP A 151 1.82 18.45 14.19
C ASP A 151 2.82 19.37 14.94
N LEU A 152 3.42 20.32 14.20
CA LEU A 152 4.41 21.29 14.70
C LEU A 152 3.85 22.71 14.64
N CYS A 153 3.86 23.42 15.77
CA CYS A 153 3.51 24.85 15.83
C CYS A 153 4.66 25.71 16.37
N LEU A 154 5.13 26.64 15.53
CA LEU A 154 6.15 27.65 15.87
C LEU A 154 5.57 29.07 15.88
N SER A 155 4.35 29.25 16.38
CA SER A 155 3.72 30.57 16.40
C SER A 155 4.37 31.52 17.42
N GLU A 156 4.60 32.77 17.04
CA GLU A 156 5.07 33.82 17.96
C GLU A 156 4.03 34.07 19.07
N GLY A 157 4.44 34.09 20.34
CA GLY A 157 3.52 34.26 21.47
C GLY A 157 2.72 32.99 21.85
N TRP A 158 3.24 31.81 21.47
CA TRP A 158 2.67 30.51 21.76
C TRP A 158 3.65 29.68 22.59
N SER A 159 3.16 28.76 23.44
CA SER A 159 3.91 28.28 24.61
C SER A 159 5.22 27.56 24.29
N THR A 160 5.29 26.77 23.21
CA THR A 160 6.52 26.12 22.73
C THR A 160 7.59 27.12 22.30
N LEU A 161 7.22 28.15 21.54
CA LEU A 161 8.18 29.13 21.02
C LEU A 161 8.58 30.16 22.09
N ASP A 162 7.64 30.57 22.95
CA ASP A 162 7.94 31.40 24.13
C ASP A 162 8.88 30.67 25.10
N PHE A 163 8.70 29.34 25.28
CA PHE A 163 9.65 28.50 26.02
C PHE A 163 11.04 28.53 25.37
N TYR A 164 11.14 28.25 24.06
CA TYR A 164 12.40 28.26 23.29
C TYR A 164 13.13 29.61 23.36
N ASP A 165 12.43 30.73 23.17
CA ASP A 165 13.02 32.07 23.28
C ASP A 165 13.50 32.38 24.69
N SER A 166 12.75 31.96 25.73
CA SER A 166 13.17 32.13 27.12
C SER A 166 14.42 31.31 27.49
N HIS A 167 14.68 30.22 26.75
CA HIS A 167 15.84 29.33 26.91
C HIS A 167 17.03 29.68 25.98
N ASN A 168 17.11 30.92 25.50
CA ASN A 168 18.19 31.45 24.64
C ASN A 168 18.18 30.90 23.20
N GLN A 169 17.04 30.39 22.70
CA GLN A 169 16.92 29.80 21.36
C GLN A 169 17.79 28.53 21.19
N ASP A 170 17.90 27.74 22.26
CA ASP A 170 18.56 26.44 22.27
C ASP A 170 17.50 25.33 22.10
N LEU A 171 17.48 24.69 20.93
CA LEU A 171 16.51 23.64 20.60
C LEU A 171 16.58 22.46 21.57
N SER A 172 17.77 22.15 22.12
CA SER A 172 17.98 21.02 23.04
C SER A 172 17.23 21.14 24.37
N GLN A 173 16.67 22.33 24.66
CA GLN A 173 15.85 22.58 25.83
C GLN A 173 14.36 22.31 25.56
N GLY A 174 13.88 22.55 24.34
CA GLY A 174 12.49 22.30 23.93
C GLY A 174 12.26 20.92 23.31
N ILE A 175 13.29 20.32 22.72
CA ILE A 175 13.27 18.96 22.17
C ILE A 175 14.50 18.20 22.66
N SER A 176 14.33 17.02 23.24
CA SER A 176 15.44 16.30 23.89
C SER A 176 16.55 15.91 22.91
N ASN A 177 17.82 16.01 23.33
CA ASN A 177 18.98 15.71 22.46
C ASN A 177 18.90 14.34 21.76
N GLY A 178 18.46 13.28 22.46
CA GLY A 178 18.31 11.95 21.85
C GLY A 178 17.23 11.89 20.76
N LEU A 179 16.20 12.73 20.86
CA LEU A 179 15.19 12.89 19.82
C LEU A 179 15.73 13.69 18.62
N ILE A 180 16.50 14.76 18.85
CA ILE A 180 17.18 15.52 17.78
C ILE A 180 18.21 14.63 17.05
N GLU A 181 18.98 13.81 17.77
CA GLU A 181 19.91 12.85 17.19
C GLU A 181 19.19 11.78 16.36
N LEU A 182 18.03 11.30 16.84
CA LEU A 182 17.18 10.36 16.11
C LEU A 182 16.60 10.96 14.82
N THR A 183 15.98 12.14 14.87
CA THR A 183 15.37 12.76 13.68
C THR A 183 16.42 13.06 12.60
N ASN A 184 17.61 13.52 13.01
CA ASN A 184 18.75 13.71 12.11
C ASN A 184 19.38 12.40 11.58
N SER A 185 19.00 11.23 12.11
CA SER A 185 19.52 9.92 11.68
C SER A 185 18.71 9.27 10.54
N TYR A 186 17.48 9.71 10.32
CA TYR A 186 16.64 9.26 9.22
C TYR A 186 17.19 9.73 7.87
N ASP A 187 16.96 8.92 6.84
CA ASP A 187 17.33 9.26 5.47
C ASP A 187 16.42 10.38 4.94
N ILE A 188 15.13 10.33 5.31
CA ILE A 188 14.13 11.40 5.12
C ILE A 188 13.32 11.55 6.42
N PHE A 189 13.26 12.75 7.00
CA PHE A 189 12.35 13.09 8.12
C PHE A 189 11.26 14.09 7.68
N MET A 190 10.00 13.80 8.03
CA MET A 190 8.81 14.56 7.67
C MET A 190 8.03 15.06 8.91
N LEU A 191 7.54 16.30 8.81
CA LEU A 191 6.64 16.95 9.79
C LEU A 191 5.42 17.58 9.11
N ASN A 192 4.35 17.85 9.87
CA ASN A 192 3.31 18.79 9.44
C ASN A 192 3.61 20.21 9.97
N ASN A 193 3.70 21.19 9.06
CA ASN A 193 4.00 22.58 9.40
C ASN A 193 2.68 23.35 9.60
N GLU A 194 2.11 23.30 10.80
CA GLU A 194 0.73 23.76 11.08
C GLU A 194 0.64 25.23 11.52
N PHE A 195 1.25 26.11 10.71
CA PHE A 195 1.27 27.56 10.88
C PHE A 195 1.76 28.23 9.59
N THR A 196 1.68 29.55 9.52
CA THR A 196 2.26 30.34 8.42
C THR A 196 3.57 31.03 8.82
N TYR A 197 4.59 31.04 7.95
CA TYR A 197 5.78 31.88 8.10
C TYR A 197 5.52 33.26 7.47
N SER A 198 5.31 34.30 8.26
CA SER A 198 5.19 35.68 7.72
C SER A 198 5.33 36.76 8.81
N THR A 199 5.65 37.98 8.37
CA THR A 199 5.47 39.22 9.17
C THR A 199 4.36 40.13 8.60
N ARG A 200 3.61 39.63 7.62
CA ARG A 200 2.53 40.30 6.88
C ARG A 200 1.19 39.57 7.10
N GLY A 201 0.14 40.09 6.50
CA GLY A 201 -1.21 39.54 6.62
C GLY A 201 -1.92 39.88 7.93
N GLU A 202 -3.25 39.75 7.91
CA GLU A 202 -4.15 39.93 9.05
C GLU A 202 -4.84 38.59 9.36
N ALA A 203 -5.01 38.27 10.65
CA ALA A 203 -5.62 37.01 11.10
C ALA A 203 -7.04 36.86 10.54
N LEU A 204 -7.38 35.67 10.03
CA LEU A 204 -8.68 35.41 9.39
C LEU A 204 -9.86 35.69 10.33
N ALA A 205 -10.69 36.65 9.95
CA ALA A 205 -11.79 37.11 10.79
C ALA A 205 -12.83 36.01 11.07
N GLY A 206 -12.94 35.61 12.34
CA GLY A 206 -13.88 34.59 12.80
C GLY A 206 -13.28 33.19 12.99
N LYS A 207 -12.01 32.96 12.60
CA LYS A 207 -11.27 31.77 13.01
C LYS A 207 -10.83 31.92 14.47
N TYR A 208 -10.87 30.83 15.24
CA TYR A 208 -10.65 30.88 16.70
C TYR A 208 -9.16 30.84 17.06
N TYR A 209 -8.39 29.96 16.42
CA TYR A 209 -6.92 29.90 16.51
C TYR A 209 -6.31 30.35 15.19
N THR A 210 -5.21 31.12 15.27
CA THR A 210 -4.42 31.56 14.11
C THR A 210 -2.93 31.60 14.46
N PHE A 211 -2.11 30.79 13.79
CA PHE A 211 -0.71 30.54 14.11
C PHE A 211 0.24 31.15 13.07
N ARG A 212 1.23 31.94 13.52
CA ARG A 212 2.22 32.58 12.63
C ARG A 212 3.60 32.72 13.26
N ALA A 213 4.59 32.22 12.55
CA ALA A 213 6.02 32.35 12.86
C ALA A 213 6.65 33.53 12.08
N ASN A 214 7.69 34.16 12.62
CA ASN A 214 8.64 34.93 11.82
C ASN A 214 9.35 33.98 10.82
N PRO A 215 9.51 34.30 9.53
CA PRO A 215 10.30 33.52 8.58
C PRO A 215 11.71 33.11 9.06
N GLU A 216 12.34 33.88 9.95
CA GLU A 216 13.63 33.53 10.56
C GLU A 216 13.57 32.25 11.43
N ARG A 217 12.38 31.83 11.90
CA ARG A 217 12.17 30.59 12.66
C ARG A 217 12.38 29.31 11.85
N VAL A 218 12.49 29.40 10.51
CA VAL A 218 12.69 28.21 9.64
C VAL A 218 13.99 27.45 9.94
N GLY A 219 14.96 28.08 10.61
CA GLY A 219 16.16 27.39 11.10
C GLY A 219 15.87 26.27 12.11
N ILE A 220 14.77 26.35 12.87
CA ILE A 220 14.40 25.36 13.89
C ILE A 220 14.14 23.99 13.26
N ILE A 221 13.36 23.95 12.17
CA ILE A 221 13.08 22.69 11.46
C ILE A 221 14.29 22.16 10.70
N GLN A 222 15.25 23.02 10.31
CA GLN A 222 16.54 22.59 9.77
C GLN A 222 17.43 21.93 10.83
N GLU A 223 17.38 22.40 12.09
CA GLU A 223 18.13 21.82 13.20
C GLU A 223 17.53 20.48 13.68
N LEU A 224 16.21 20.32 13.57
CA LEU A 224 15.52 19.03 13.70
C LEU A 224 15.84 18.03 12.58
N GLY A 225 16.56 18.43 11.53
CA GLY A 225 16.89 17.55 10.40
C GLY A 225 15.73 17.28 9.45
N THR A 226 14.71 18.15 9.43
CA THR A 226 13.50 17.99 8.59
C THR A 226 13.84 18.10 7.11
N ASP A 227 13.55 17.05 6.34
CA ASP A 227 13.83 16.97 4.91
C ASP A 227 12.62 17.33 4.03
N ILE A 228 11.40 17.28 4.57
CA ILE A 228 10.14 17.66 3.89
C ILE A 228 9.07 18.06 4.91
N VAL A 229 8.17 18.99 4.55
CA VAL A 229 6.97 19.30 5.35
C VAL A 229 5.67 19.12 4.58
N SER A 230 4.60 18.70 5.28
CA SER A 230 3.24 18.93 4.80
C SER A 230 2.85 20.39 5.05
N LEU A 231 2.14 20.97 4.08
CA LEU A 231 1.43 22.25 4.19
C LEU A 231 -0.07 22.11 3.96
N SER A 232 -0.58 20.87 3.82
CA SER A 232 -1.97 20.61 3.49
C SER A 232 -2.85 20.56 4.75
N ASN A 233 -2.82 21.62 5.55
CA ASN A 233 -3.48 21.71 6.85
C ASN A 233 -4.40 22.95 6.96
N ASN A 234 -5.15 23.05 8.06
CA ASN A 234 -6.04 24.17 8.35
C ASN A 234 -5.28 25.49 8.57
N HIS A 235 -4.06 25.50 9.10
CA HIS A 235 -3.42 26.72 9.62
C HIS A 235 -2.45 27.44 8.69
N VAL A 236 -2.04 26.84 7.56
CA VAL A 236 -1.13 27.46 6.58
C VAL A 236 -1.62 28.79 5.98
N TYR A 237 -2.93 29.08 6.01
CA TYR A 237 -3.54 30.29 5.44
C TYR A 237 -4.04 31.30 6.49
N ASP A 238 -3.70 31.11 7.78
CA ASP A 238 -4.29 31.85 8.91
C ASP A 238 -4.21 33.38 8.88
N PHE A 239 -3.28 33.93 8.10
CA PHE A 239 -3.08 35.37 7.92
C PHE A 239 -3.31 35.82 6.46
N GLY A 240 -4.00 34.99 5.66
CA GLY A 240 -4.36 35.26 4.27
C GLY A 240 -3.25 35.03 3.25
N GLU A 241 -3.55 35.35 1.98
CA GLU A 241 -2.69 35.04 0.83
C GLU A 241 -1.26 35.58 0.93
N GLU A 242 -1.07 36.78 1.50
CA GLU A 242 0.28 37.34 1.69
C GLU A 242 1.16 36.45 2.58
N ALA A 243 0.59 35.90 3.65
CA ALA A 243 1.30 35.07 4.60
C ALA A 243 1.47 33.63 4.09
N PHE A 244 0.44 33.09 3.42
CA PHE A 244 0.54 31.81 2.71
C PHE A 244 1.67 31.81 1.67
N VAL A 245 1.75 32.85 0.83
CA VAL A 245 2.83 32.97 -0.17
C VAL A 245 4.19 33.21 0.49
N ASP A 246 4.27 34.00 1.56
CA ASP A 246 5.50 34.12 2.37
C ASP A 246 5.94 32.76 2.94
N THR A 247 5.01 31.85 3.25
CA THR A 247 5.29 30.50 3.76
C THR A 247 5.95 29.64 2.69
N LEU A 248 5.35 29.62 1.47
CA LEU A 248 5.91 28.93 0.32
C LEU A 248 7.30 29.48 -0.08
N ASP A 249 7.49 30.80 -0.02
CA ASP A 249 8.79 31.42 -0.33
C ASP A 249 9.81 31.20 0.79
N THR A 250 9.41 31.16 2.07
CA THR A 250 10.31 30.90 3.21
C THR A 250 10.92 29.50 3.14
N LEU A 251 10.09 28.46 3.01
CA LEU A 251 10.54 27.07 2.91
C LEU A 251 11.42 26.85 1.67
N LYS A 252 11.00 27.41 0.52
CA LYS A 252 11.77 27.38 -0.72
C LYS A 252 13.14 28.06 -0.62
N ASN A 253 13.23 29.20 0.08
CA ASN A 253 14.51 29.89 0.31
C ASN A 253 15.38 29.17 1.35
N ALA A 254 14.79 28.47 2.32
CA ALA A 254 15.48 27.59 3.24
C ALA A 254 15.97 26.28 2.57
N GLY A 255 15.42 25.93 1.39
CA GLY A 255 15.73 24.70 0.68
C GLY A 255 14.96 23.48 1.18
N ILE A 256 13.82 23.69 1.86
CA ILE A 256 12.95 22.65 2.42
C ILE A 256 11.78 22.41 1.44
N PRO A 257 11.67 21.21 0.83
CA PRO A 257 10.51 20.78 0.07
C PRO A 257 9.21 20.80 0.89
N TYR A 258 8.10 21.07 0.22
CA TYR A 258 6.75 20.99 0.78
C TYR A 258 5.78 20.28 -0.18
N VAL A 259 4.69 19.73 0.35
CA VAL A 259 3.62 19.06 -0.40
C VAL A 259 2.22 19.54 -0.01
N GLY A 260 1.27 19.40 -0.94
CA GLY A 260 -0.16 19.64 -0.72
C GLY A 260 -0.59 21.10 -0.64
N ALA A 261 0.27 22.05 -1.00
CA ALA A 261 -0.01 23.48 -1.05
C ALA A 261 0.79 24.18 -2.15
N GLY A 262 0.23 25.22 -2.76
CA GLY A 262 0.87 25.89 -3.89
C GLY A 262 0.20 27.19 -4.35
N ARG A 263 0.84 27.88 -5.31
CA ARG A 263 0.33 29.12 -5.92
C ARG A 263 -0.78 28.87 -6.94
N ASN A 264 -0.97 27.61 -7.34
CA ASN A 264 -2.07 27.09 -8.15
C ASN A 264 -2.23 25.59 -7.89
N ILE A 265 -3.28 24.99 -8.46
CA ILE A 265 -3.57 23.55 -8.32
C ILE A 265 -2.45 22.67 -8.91
N GLU A 266 -1.78 23.10 -9.98
CA GLU A 266 -0.64 22.36 -10.53
C GLU A 266 0.57 22.28 -9.58
N GLU A 267 0.81 23.31 -8.75
CA GLU A 267 1.82 23.26 -7.68
C GLU A 267 1.30 22.49 -6.45
N ALA A 268 0.04 22.71 -6.03
CA ALA A 268 -0.51 22.07 -4.84
C ALA A 268 -0.68 20.54 -4.98
N SER A 269 -0.90 20.03 -6.20
CA SER A 269 -0.95 18.61 -6.51
C SER A 269 0.36 18.07 -7.13
N ALA A 270 1.48 18.75 -6.97
CA ALA A 270 2.78 18.27 -7.44
C ALA A 270 3.47 17.38 -6.38
N PRO A 271 3.95 16.18 -6.74
CA PRO A 271 4.71 15.34 -5.83
C PRO A 271 6.12 15.87 -5.56
N VAL A 272 6.61 15.63 -4.35
CA VAL A 272 8.04 15.69 -4.03
C VAL A 272 8.63 14.29 -4.14
N TYR A 273 9.82 14.20 -4.75
CA TYR A 273 10.58 12.97 -4.95
C TYR A 273 11.97 13.10 -4.37
N PHE A 274 12.40 12.06 -3.68
CA PHE A 274 13.78 11.82 -3.24
C PHE A 274 14.34 10.58 -3.96
N TYR A 275 15.66 10.47 -4.04
CA TYR A 275 16.36 9.34 -4.67
C TYR A 275 17.40 8.81 -3.69
N ILE A 276 17.20 7.61 -3.16
CA ILE A 276 18.08 6.98 -2.16
C ILE A 276 18.16 5.49 -2.44
N ASN A 277 19.37 4.93 -2.45
CA ASN A 277 19.65 3.54 -2.80
C ASN A 277 19.08 3.12 -4.16
N GLY A 278 19.01 4.04 -5.12
CA GLY A 278 18.43 3.79 -6.44
C GLY A 278 16.90 3.78 -6.51
N ILE A 279 16.21 4.03 -5.40
CA ILE A 279 14.74 4.08 -5.28
C ILE A 279 14.28 5.54 -5.37
N LYS A 280 13.29 5.82 -6.23
CA LYS A 280 12.58 7.11 -6.33
C LYS A 280 11.37 7.08 -5.38
N ILE A 281 11.40 7.91 -4.35
CA ILE A 281 10.44 7.91 -3.23
C ILE A 281 9.59 9.18 -3.31
N GLY A 282 8.29 9.03 -3.58
CA GLY A 282 7.31 10.10 -3.78
C GLY A 282 6.51 10.47 -2.54
N TYR A 283 6.09 11.72 -2.48
CA TYR A 283 5.26 12.31 -1.43
C TYR A 283 4.18 13.20 -2.06
N VAL A 284 2.93 13.02 -1.65
CA VAL A 284 1.78 13.89 -1.97
C VAL A 284 1.00 14.21 -0.69
N ALA A 285 0.25 15.31 -0.65
CA ALA A 285 -0.58 15.64 0.52
C ALA A 285 -1.91 16.35 0.20
N ALA A 286 -2.93 16.15 1.04
CA ALA A 286 -4.24 16.82 0.94
C ALA A 286 -4.90 17.10 2.31
N ASN A 287 -5.81 18.09 2.36
CA ASN A 287 -6.55 18.51 3.55
C ASN A 287 -8.04 18.09 3.55
N ARG A 288 -8.56 17.65 4.72
CA ARG A 288 -10.00 17.39 5.00
C ARG A 288 -10.47 17.84 6.41
N SER A 289 -9.65 18.55 7.17
CA SER A 289 -9.92 18.98 8.57
C SER A 289 -11.11 19.94 8.76
N GLU A 290 -11.25 20.95 7.90
CA GLU A 290 -12.08 22.13 8.15
C GLU A 290 -13.60 21.87 7.97
N LYS A 291 -14.29 21.54 9.07
CA LYS A 291 -15.77 21.60 9.15
C LYS A 291 -16.34 22.98 8.76
N TYR A 292 -15.59 24.06 9.00
CA TYR A 292 -15.86 25.40 8.51
C TYR A 292 -14.66 25.87 7.69
N ILE A 293 -14.81 25.86 6.37
CA ILE A 293 -13.75 26.16 5.41
C ILE A 293 -13.20 27.60 5.57
N PHE A 294 -11.96 27.75 6.04
CA PHE A 294 -11.23 29.02 6.07
C PHE A 294 -10.04 29.03 5.09
N THR A 295 -9.32 27.91 4.96
CA THR A 295 -8.11 27.78 4.13
C THR A 295 -8.45 27.41 2.69
N PRO A 296 -8.25 28.30 1.68
CA PRO A 296 -8.73 28.08 0.31
C PRO A 296 -8.15 26.85 -0.39
N GLU A 297 -8.95 26.28 -1.29
CA GLU A 297 -8.45 25.29 -2.25
C GLU A 297 -7.61 25.99 -3.32
N ALA A 298 -6.47 25.40 -3.68
CA ALA A 298 -5.71 25.84 -4.84
C ALA A 298 -6.57 25.66 -6.11
N THR A 299 -6.66 26.71 -6.92
CA THR A 299 -7.29 26.62 -8.25
C THR A 299 -6.23 26.83 -9.33
N LYS A 300 -6.61 26.75 -10.61
CA LYS A 300 -5.70 27.08 -11.71
C LYS A 300 -5.10 28.50 -11.58
N ASP A 301 -5.89 29.44 -11.08
CA ASP A 301 -5.57 30.87 -11.11
C ASP A 301 -5.52 31.50 -9.69
N SER A 302 -5.48 30.68 -8.62
CA SER A 302 -5.37 31.14 -7.22
C SER A 302 -4.59 30.17 -6.32
N SER A 303 -3.94 30.73 -5.31
CA SER A 303 -3.19 29.98 -4.29
C SER A 303 -4.10 29.21 -3.32
N GLY A 304 -3.55 28.18 -2.66
CA GLY A 304 -4.25 27.40 -1.62
C GLY A 304 -3.66 26.00 -1.39
N VAL A 305 -4.42 25.17 -0.67
CA VAL A 305 -4.09 23.74 -0.42
C VAL A 305 -4.78 22.81 -1.43
N LEU A 306 -4.25 21.61 -1.61
CA LEU A 306 -5.02 20.49 -2.16
C LEU A 306 -6.01 19.99 -1.09
N ARG A 307 -7.19 19.53 -1.50
CA ARG A 307 -8.23 19.03 -0.59
C ARG A 307 -8.73 17.65 -1.01
N THR A 308 -9.29 16.93 -0.04
CA THR A 308 -9.84 15.58 -0.20
C THR A 308 -11.18 15.39 0.53
N TYR A 309 -12.05 16.42 0.54
CA TYR A 309 -13.45 16.27 1.00
C TYR A 309 -14.22 15.31 0.09
N GLU A 310 -14.07 15.52 -1.22
CA GLU A 310 -14.25 14.49 -2.25
C GLU A 310 -12.85 13.96 -2.61
N SER A 311 -12.68 12.64 -2.68
CA SER A 311 -11.37 11.99 -2.86
C SER A 311 -10.76 12.15 -4.26
N GLU A 312 -11.60 12.30 -5.29
CA GLU A 312 -11.25 12.30 -6.72
C GLU A 312 -9.94 13.05 -7.05
N LYS A 313 -9.75 14.24 -6.48
CA LYS A 313 -8.61 15.11 -6.77
C LYS A 313 -7.30 14.57 -6.20
N PHE A 314 -7.35 13.97 -5.02
CA PHE A 314 -6.18 13.42 -4.34
C PHE A 314 -5.87 12.01 -4.87
N VAL A 315 -6.88 11.15 -5.04
CA VAL A 315 -6.79 9.88 -5.79
C VAL A 315 -6.12 10.07 -7.16
N LYS A 316 -6.48 11.12 -7.89
CA LYS A 316 -5.84 11.48 -9.18
C LYS A 316 -4.40 11.97 -9.03
N ALA A 317 -4.06 12.64 -7.94
CA ALA A 317 -2.68 13.06 -7.65
C ALA A 317 -1.80 11.86 -7.25
N ILE A 318 -2.33 10.93 -6.46
CA ILE A 318 -1.68 9.67 -6.06
C ILE A 318 -1.40 8.81 -7.30
N ARG A 319 -2.42 8.48 -8.11
CA ARG A 319 -2.26 7.70 -9.36
C ARG A 319 -1.17 8.28 -10.28
N LYS A 320 -1.19 9.60 -10.49
CA LYS A 320 -0.18 10.32 -11.30
C LYS A 320 1.22 10.30 -10.68
N ALA A 321 1.34 10.28 -9.36
CA ALA A 321 2.64 10.20 -8.68
C ALA A 321 3.20 8.78 -8.70
N LYS A 322 2.35 7.75 -8.55
CA LYS A 322 2.76 6.33 -8.60
C LYS A 322 3.23 5.91 -9.99
N ASP A 323 2.63 6.45 -11.06
CA ASP A 323 3.12 6.34 -12.45
C ASP A 323 4.60 6.77 -12.64
N ASP A 324 5.14 7.55 -11.70
CA ASP A 324 6.41 8.25 -11.80
C ASP A 324 7.26 8.09 -10.51
N CYS A 325 7.01 7.09 -9.66
CA CYS A 325 7.91 6.72 -8.55
C CYS A 325 7.78 5.25 -8.15
N ASP A 326 8.74 4.75 -7.37
CA ASP A 326 8.77 3.35 -6.94
C ASP A 326 7.93 3.16 -5.66
N TYR A 327 8.07 4.07 -4.69
CA TYR A 327 7.36 4.06 -3.40
C TYR A 327 6.75 5.43 -3.12
N LEU A 328 5.45 5.50 -2.81
CA LEU A 328 4.65 6.72 -2.68
C LEU A 328 3.99 6.83 -1.31
N ILE A 329 4.23 7.97 -0.65
CA ILE A 329 3.58 8.33 0.61
C ILE A 329 2.46 9.34 0.34
N ALA A 330 1.25 9.03 0.78
CA ALA A 330 0.12 9.96 0.83
C ALA A 330 -0.05 10.50 2.27
N TYR A 331 0.30 11.78 2.49
CA TYR A 331 0.00 12.45 3.76
C TYR A 331 -1.40 13.09 3.71
N VAL A 332 -2.18 12.98 4.78
CA VAL A 332 -3.54 13.53 4.83
C VAL A 332 -3.87 14.15 6.18
N HIS A 333 -4.47 15.33 6.16
CA HIS A 333 -4.79 16.10 7.37
C HIS A 333 -6.31 16.05 7.62
N TRP A 334 -6.76 15.23 8.56
CA TRP A 334 -8.13 14.69 8.62
C TRP A 334 -8.54 14.18 10.02
N GLY A 335 -9.73 13.60 10.16
CA GLY A 335 -10.24 13.10 11.44
C GLY A 335 -11.09 14.13 12.17
N THR A 336 -10.99 14.19 13.49
CA THR A 336 -11.71 15.15 14.33
C THR A 336 -10.80 15.60 15.48
N GLU A 337 -10.70 16.91 15.69
CA GLU A 337 -9.98 17.53 16.82
C GLU A 337 -10.33 16.82 18.15
N ASP A 338 -9.32 16.54 18.97
CA ASP A 338 -9.39 15.85 20.27
C ASP A 338 -9.95 14.40 20.24
N SER A 339 -10.11 13.76 19.07
CA SER A 339 -10.63 12.39 18.95
C SER A 339 -9.55 11.35 18.64
N ASN A 340 -9.26 10.45 19.59
CA ASN A 340 -8.43 9.26 19.36
C ASN A 340 -9.18 8.16 18.57
N VAL A 341 -10.51 8.25 18.47
CA VAL A 341 -11.33 7.38 17.61
C VAL A 341 -11.22 7.84 16.16
N VAL A 342 -10.81 6.92 15.29
CA VAL A 342 -10.80 7.06 13.83
C VAL A 342 -12.24 7.08 13.32
N ALA A 343 -12.58 8.02 12.44
CA ALA A 343 -13.90 8.12 11.84
C ALA A 343 -14.01 7.28 10.57
N ASP A 344 -15.20 6.72 10.30
CA ASP A 344 -15.52 5.81 9.19
C ASP A 344 -14.88 6.23 7.85
N TYR A 345 -15.03 7.50 7.47
CA TYR A 345 -14.49 8.06 6.23
C TYR A 345 -12.95 8.01 6.11
N GLN A 346 -12.21 7.90 7.22
CA GLN A 346 -10.76 7.76 7.20
C GLN A 346 -10.35 6.36 6.74
N PHE A 347 -11.15 5.33 7.05
CA PHE A 347 -10.96 3.98 6.50
C PHE A 347 -11.28 3.97 5.00
N GLU A 348 -12.47 4.43 4.62
CA GLU A 348 -12.93 4.54 3.22
C GLU A 348 -11.90 5.26 2.33
N MET A 349 -11.43 6.44 2.76
CA MET A 349 -10.44 7.20 2.02
C MET A 349 -9.03 6.60 2.10
N GLY A 350 -8.70 5.85 3.16
CA GLY A 350 -7.45 5.10 3.23
C GLY A 350 -7.38 4.04 2.13
N GLU A 351 -8.43 3.22 2.03
CA GLU A 351 -8.64 2.21 0.97
C GLU A 351 -8.57 2.85 -0.42
N GLU A 352 -9.33 3.92 -0.70
CA GLU A 352 -9.25 4.66 -1.97
C GLU A 352 -7.83 5.17 -2.31
N PHE A 353 -7.01 5.52 -1.31
CA PHE A 353 -5.65 5.98 -1.51
C PHE A 353 -4.68 4.82 -1.82
N PHE A 354 -4.90 3.65 -1.23
CA PHE A 354 -4.15 2.43 -1.58
C PHE A 354 -4.56 1.90 -2.97
N GLU A 355 -5.86 1.87 -3.31
CA GLU A 355 -6.34 1.63 -4.69
C GLU A 355 -5.82 2.67 -5.71
N ALA A 356 -5.49 3.88 -5.25
CA ALA A 356 -4.87 4.90 -6.07
C ALA A 356 -3.36 4.67 -6.27
N GLY A 357 -2.75 3.72 -5.56
CA GLY A 357 -1.34 3.36 -5.66
C GLY A 357 -0.42 4.08 -4.67
N ALA A 358 -0.93 4.54 -3.53
CA ALA A 358 -0.07 4.84 -2.39
C ALA A 358 0.52 3.55 -1.81
N ASP A 359 1.75 3.60 -1.29
CA ASP A 359 2.39 2.48 -0.57
C ASP A 359 2.47 2.72 0.94
N ALA A 360 2.08 3.92 1.40
CA ALA A 360 1.86 4.27 2.81
C ALA A 360 0.92 5.49 2.91
N VAL A 361 0.08 5.51 3.95
CA VAL A 361 -0.79 6.66 4.28
C VAL A 361 -0.45 7.20 5.68
N ILE A 362 -0.22 8.50 5.80
CA ILE A 362 0.22 9.14 7.06
C ILE A 362 -0.72 10.29 7.42
N GLY A 363 -1.34 10.21 8.60
CA GLY A 363 -2.32 11.16 9.09
C GLY A 363 -1.82 12.15 10.16
N GLY A 364 -2.54 13.27 10.28
CA GLY A 364 -2.47 14.27 11.36
C GLY A 364 -3.72 15.15 11.34
N HIS A 365 -3.79 16.20 12.19
CA HIS A 365 -4.94 17.07 12.53
C HIS A 365 -5.63 16.81 13.89
N PRO A 366 -5.91 15.57 14.35
CA PRO A 366 -6.66 15.36 15.61
C PRO A 366 -5.97 15.90 16.87
N HIS A 367 -4.72 16.37 16.78
CA HIS A 367 -3.80 16.74 17.87
C HIS A 367 -3.45 15.61 18.87
N VAL A 368 -4.22 14.51 18.85
CA VAL A 368 -3.98 13.27 19.59
C VAL A 368 -3.56 12.11 18.68
N LEU A 369 -2.91 11.10 19.25
CA LEU A 369 -2.65 9.82 18.58
C LEU A 369 -3.98 9.12 18.23
N GLN A 370 -4.07 8.61 17.00
CA GLN A 370 -5.09 7.66 16.55
C GLN A 370 -4.43 6.33 16.17
N GLY A 371 -5.24 5.32 15.84
CA GLY A 371 -4.77 3.99 15.48
C GLY A 371 -3.78 3.92 14.30
N ILE A 372 -3.12 2.78 14.23
CA ILE A 372 -2.28 2.30 13.14
C ILE A 372 -2.91 1.01 12.58
N ASP A 373 -2.74 0.76 11.28
CA ASP A 373 -3.26 -0.43 10.60
C ASP A 373 -2.35 -0.83 9.42
N TYR A 374 -2.67 -1.95 8.78
CA TYR A 374 -2.14 -2.38 7.50
C TYR A 374 -3.29 -2.62 6.51
N TYR A 375 -3.35 -1.86 5.43
CA TYR A 375 -4.18 -2.19 4.28
C TYR A 375 -3.39 -3.11 3.35
N ASP A 376 -3.83 -4.37 3.21
CA ASP A 376 -2.95 -5.47 2.76
C ASP A 376 -1.61 -5.42 3.51
N ASP A 377 -0.46 -5.28 2.84
CA ASP A 377 0.85 -5.07 3.49
C ASP A 377 1.27 -3.59 3.61
N SER A 378 0.44 -2.65 3.16
CA SER A 378 0.75 -1.22 3.15
C SER A 378 0.37 -0.53 4.46
N PRO A 379 1.31 0.15 5.15
CA PRO A 379 1.05 0.76 6.45
C PRO A 379 0.20 2.04 6.37
N ILE A 380 -0.74 2.18 7.30
CA ILE A 380 -1.46 3.44 7.57
C ILE A 380 -1.33 3.82 9.05
N ALA A 381 -1.13 5.12 9.32
CA ALA A 381 -1.25 5.70 10.66
C ALA A 381 -2.24 6.85 10.60
N TYR A 382 -3.37 6.75 11.31
CA TYR A 382 -4.49 7.69 11.15
C TYR A 382 -4.23 9.08 11.76
N SER A 383 -3.42 9.15 12.81
CA SER A 383 -2.87 10.40 13.37
C SER A 383 -1.65 10.13 14.24
N LEU A 384 -0.59 10.91 14.05
CA LEU A 384 0.58 10.92 14.92
C LEU A 384 0.52 11.96 16.05
N GLY A 385 -0.60 12.70 16.16
CA GLY A 385 -0.81 13.75 17.16
C GLY A 385 0.15 14.93 17.05
N ASP A 386 0.19 15.79 18.08
CA ASP A 386 1.17 16.87 18.15
C ASP A 386 2.61 16.33 18.33
N PHE A 387 3.56 16.78 17.51
CA PHE A 387 4.99 16.53 17.76
C PHE A 387 5.60 17.56 18.70
N TRP A 388 5.45 18.85 18.42
CA TRP A 388 5.86 19.95 19.31
C TRP A 388 5.02 21.19 18.98
N PHE A 389 3.96 21.38 19.76
CA PHE A 389 2.88 22.31 19.41
C PHE A 389 2.49 23.22 20.58
N ASN A 390 2.26 22.67 21.79
CA ASN A 390 1.82 23.40 22.97
C ASN A 390 2.44 22.81 24.26
N ASP A 391 2.01 23.30 25.42
CA ASP A 391 2.51 22.94 26.77
C ASP A 391 1.64 21.91 27.51
N LEU A 392 0.81 21.16 26.79
CA LEU A 392 0.04 20.04 27.36
C LEU A 392 0.91 18.83 27.70
N HIS A 393 0.31 17.88 28.42
CA HIS A 393 0.96 16.71 29.00
C HIS A 393 0.35 15.44 28.37
N ASP A 394 1.01 14.90 27.34
CA ASP A 394 0.47 13.82 26.50
C ASP A 394 1.57 12.94 25.87
N ASP A 395 1.17 11.75 25.43
CA ASP A 395 2.01 10.82 24.69
C ASP A 395 1.90 11.11 23.18
N THR A 396 3.03 11.03 22.48
CA THR A 396 3.17 11.26 21.04
C THR A 396 4.25 10.30 20.47
N GLY A 397 4.68 10.44 19.23
CA GLY A 397 5.77 9.62 18.70
C GLY A 397 6.26 9.97 17.32
N ILE A 398 7.16 9.12 16.82
CA ILE A 398 7.61 9.09 15.43
C ILE A 398 7.27 7.72 14.85
N LEU A 399 6.54 7.69 13.73
CA LEU A 399 6.43 6.49 12.92
C LEU A 399 7.70 6.37 12.05
N CYS A 400 8.30 5.18 12.05
CA CYS A 400 9.49 4.88 11.26
C CYS A 400 9.20 3.72 10.30
N LEU A 401 9.21 4.02 9.00
CA LEU A 401 9.11 3.04 7.93
C LEU A 401 10.51 2.77 7.34
N ASN A 402 10.92 1.52 7.31
CA ASN A 402 12.15 1.08 6.64
C ASN A 402 11.76 0.42 5.32
N ILE A 403 11.98 1.11 4.21
CA ILE A 403 11.62 0.62 2.87
C ILE A 403 12.84 0.02 2.15
N ASN A 404 12.57 -0.89 1.23
CA ASN A 404 13.48 -1.29 0.16
C ASN A 404 12.71 -1.29 -1.18
N PHE A 405 13.33 -1.74 -2.28
CA PHE A 405 12.70 -1.69 -3.59
C PHE A 405 11.37 -2.47 -3.71
N LYS A 406 11.15 -3.48 -2.86
CA LYS A 406 9.90 -4.25 -2.80
C LYS A 406 8.77 -3.59 -1.98
N GLY A 407 9.03 -2.50 -1.26
CA GLY A 407 8.05 -1.85 -0.38
C GLY A 407 8.54 -1.66 1.07
N THR A 408 7.62 -1.53 2.02
CA THR A 408 7.95 -1.45 3.45
C THR A 408 8.40 -2.82 3.97
N SER A 409 9.60 -2.86 4.57
CA SER A 409 10.18 -4.08 5.17
C SER A 409 10.08 -4.12 6.70
N LYS A 410 9.82 -2.96 7.33
CA LYS A 410 9.57 -2.85 8.77
C LYS A 410 8.88 -1.52 9.07
N MET A 411 7.77 -1.57 9.81
CA MET A 411 7.18 -0.43 10.48
C MET A 411 7.58 -0.43 11.97
N SER A 412 7.70 0.74 12.58
CA SER A 412 8.02 0.89 14.01
C SER A 412 7.49 2.21 14.55
N PHE A 413 7.07 2.24 15.81
CA PHE A 413 6.66 3.45 16.53
C PHE A 413 7.70 3.78 17.60
N VAL A 414 8.23 5.00 17.59
CA VAL A 414 9.17 5.49 18.61
C VAL A 414 8.41 6.39 19.60
N PRO A 415 8.23 5.95 20.86
CA PRO A 415 7.37 6.63 21.81
C PRO A 415 8.03 7.91 22.34
N CYS A 416 7.28 8.99 22.33
CA CYS A 416 7.70 10.31 22.81
C CYS A 416 6.66 10.86 23.81
N ARG A 417 7.09 11.81 24.63
CA ARG A 417 6.25 12.50 25.62
C ARG A 417 6.38 13.99 25.45
N ARG A 418 5.27 14.73 25.50
CA ARG A 418 5.28 16.18 25.72
C ARG A 418 4.94 16.47 27.18
N GLU A 419 5.72 17.33 27.81
CA GLU A 419 5.49 17.82 29.18
C GLU A 419 6.07 19.25 29.31
N ASP A 420 5.31 20.18 29.89
CA ASP A 420 5.73 21.58 30.14
C ASP A 420 6.31 22.32 28.90
N GLY A 421 5.88 21.96 27.70
CA GLY A 421 6.35 22.54 26.43
C GLY A 421 7.62 21.90 25.85
N ILE A 422 8.06 20.77 26.41
CA ILE A 422 9.24 20.01 25.99
C ILE A 422 8.80 18.67 25.37
N THR A 423 9.27 18.34 24.16
CA THR A 423 9.09 17.00 23.56
C THR A 423 10.32 16.12 23.81
N SER A 424 10.13 14.94 24.39
CA SER A 424 11.19 14.05 24.82
C SER A 424 11.02 12.60 24.35
N LEU A 425 12.12 11.92 24.07
CA LEU A 425 12.14 10.49 23.75
C LEU A 425 11.89 9.66 25.02
N VAL A 426 10.89 8.79 25.01
CA VAL A 426 10.61 7.88 26.14
C VAL A 426 11.61 6.71 26.08
N THR A 427 12.50 6.67 27.07
CA THR A 427 13.60 5.69 27.17
C THR A 427 13.49 4.78 28.40
N ASP A 428 12.48 4.99 29.25
CA ASP A 428 12.13 4.04 30.31
C ASP A 428 11.22 2.94 29.74
N LYS A 429 11.57 1.67 29.99
CA LYS A 429 10.86 0.54 29.38
C LYS A 429 9.44 0.34 29.90
N GLU A 430 9.12 0.72 31.14
CA GLU A 430 7.75 0.58 31.67
C GLU A 430 6.84 1.64 31.02
N GLU A 431 7.33 2.87 30.82
CA GLU A 431 6.61 3.92 30.10
C GLU A 431 6.54 3.68 28.58
N SER A 432 7.61 3.18 27.93
CA SER A 432 7.54 2.78 26.52
C SER A 432 6.49 1.70 26.30
N ARG A 433 6.48 0.65 27.13
CA ARG A 433 5.48 -0.44 27.06
C ARG A 433 4.06 0.07 27.29
N ARG A 434 3.84 0.97 28.25
CA ARG A 434 2.53 1.63 28.47
C ARG A 434 2.04 2.38 27.22
N ILE A 435 2.93 3.06 26.50
CA ILE A 435 2.57 3.78 25.27
C ILE A 435 2.30 2.79 24.12
N TYR A 436 3.07 1.71 24.01
CA TYR A 436 2.80 0.64 23.04
C TYR A 436 1.47 -0.07 23.31
N ASP A 437 1.15 -0.38 24.57
CA ASP A 437 -0.13 -0.97 24.98
C ASP A 437 -1.32 -0.03 24.66
N TYR A 438 -1.16 1.28 24.87
CA TYR A 438 -2.15 2.28 24.46
C TYR A 438 -2.30 2.35 22.94
N MET A 439 -1.20 2.31 22.20
CA MET A 439 -1.25 2.29 20.73
C MET A 439 -1.94 1.02 20.22
N GLU A 440 -1.69 -0.15 20.80
CA GLU A 440 -2.42 -1.38 20.45
C GLU A 440 -3.93 -1.28 20.75
N ASP A 441 -4.34 -0.70 21.89
CA ASP A 441 -5.75 -0.54 22.30
C ASP A 441 -6.56 0.39 21.38
N ILE A 442 -5.91 1.35 20.70
CA ILE A 442 -6.54 2.27 19.73
C ILE A 442 -6.33 1.89 18.26
N SER A 443 -5.63 0.80 17.99
CA SER A 443 -5.23 0.37 16.64
C SER A 443 -5.99 -0.88 16.19
N PHE A 444 -5.79 -1.27 14.94
CA PHE A 444 -6.55 -2.33 14.30
C PHE A 444 -5.58 -3.43 13.87
N GLY A 445 -5.82 -4.66 14.33
CA GLY A 445 -5.07 -5.84 13.89
C GLY A 445 -3.54 -5.73 13.99
N ILE A 446 -2.97 -5.10 15.02
CA ILE A 446 -1.51 -4.99 15.22
C ILE A 446 -1.01 -5.45 16.59
N LYS A 447 0.29 -5.77 16.64
CA LYS A 447 1.09 -5.94 17.86
C LYS A 447 2.34 -5.08 17.75
N ILE A 448 2.82 -4.55 18.88
CA ILE A 448 4.03 -3.75 18.97
C ILE A 448 5.00 -4.44 19.94
N ASP A 449 6.21 -4.78 19.49
CA ASP A 449 7.20 -5.43 20.37
C ASP A 449 7.96 -4.44 21.28
N ASP A 450 8.78 -4.95 22.20
CA ASP A 450 9.52 -4.16 23.20
C ASP A 450 10.60 -3.24 22.61
N ASP A 451 10.92 -3.38 21.33
CA ASP A 451 11.79 -2.49 20.55
C ASP A 451 10.97 -1.56 19.62
N GLY A 452 9.65 -1.52 19.78
CA GLY A 452 8.71 -0.65 19.07
C GLY A 452 8.37 -1.10 17.65
N VAL A 453 8.66 -2.35 17.27
CA VAL A 453 8.34 -2.84 15.92
C VAL A 453 6.85 -3.17 15.83
N ILE A 454 6.16 -2.56 14.85
CA ILE A 454 4.75 -2.84 14.57
C ILE A 454 4.66 -3.99 13.57
N ARG A 455 3.71 -4.89 13.80
CA ARG A 455 3.42 -6.05 12.95
C ARG A 455 1.92 -6.35 13.00
N LYS A 456 1.39 -7.03 11.99
CA LYS A 456 0.01 -7.55 12.00
C LYS A 456 -0.19 -8.54 13.16
N GLU A 457 -1.30 -8.42 13.87
CA GLU A 457 -1.72 -9.38 14.89
C GLU A 457 -2.09 -10.70 14.20
N GLY A 458 -1.60 -11.81 14.76
CA GLY A 458 -1.57 -13.12 14.07
C GLY A 458 -0.17 -13.51 13.57
N VAL A 459 0.67 -12.54 13.19
CA VAL A 459 2.07 -12.83 12.78
C VAL A 459 2.94 -13.09 14.01
N LYS A 460 3.11 -14.38 14.35
CA LYS A 460 4.17 -14.84 15.28
C LYS A 460 5.54 -14.47 14.72
N THR A 461 6.53 -14.26 15.59
CA THR A 461 7.88 -13.84 15.19
C THR A 461 8.94 -14.59 15.96
N ASP A 462 10.01 -15.01 15.28
CA ASP A 462 11.33 -14.95 15.89
C ASP A 462 12.41 -14.71 14.82
N ASN A 463 13.67 -14.60 15.26
CA ASN A 463 14.79 -14.18 14.45
C ASN A 463 15.68 -15.37 14.09
N ASN A 464 15.87 -15.64 12.78
CA ASN A 464 17.16 -15.81 12.07
C ASN A 464 17.03 -16.70 10.81
N GLU A 465 17.90 -16.41 9.84
CA GLU A 465 18.17 -17.19 8.61
C GLU A 465 17.03 -17.20 7.57
N ASP A 466 17.39 -17.55 6.33
CA ASP A 466 16.55 -17.33 5.14
C ASP A 466 15.49 -18.43 4.99
N GLU A 467 14.29 -18.22 5.52
CA GLU A 467 13.13 -19.08 5.27
C GLU A 467 12.33 -18.58 4.06
N GLU A 468 12.07 -19.49 3.11
CA GLU A 468 11.16 -19.25 1.98
C GLU A 468 9.73 -19.10 2.53
N PHE A 469 9.01 -18.06 2.10
CA PHE A 469 7.63 -17.85 2.52
C PHE A 469 6.73 -18.80 1.73
N PHE A 470 6.45 -19.96 2.31
CA PHE A 470 5.57 -20.96 1.73
C PHE A 470 4.09 -20.56 1.92
N LEU A 471 3.31 -20.71 0.87
CA LEU A 471 1.85 -20.71 0.90
C LEU A 471 1.31 -22.15 0.86
N PRO A 472 0.04 -22.42 1.18
CA PRO A 472 -0.58 -23.75 0.98
C PRO A 472 -0.46 -24.24 -0.48
N SER A 473 -0.34 -23.32 -1.44
CA SER A 473 -0.07 -23.59 -2.85
C SER A 473 1.35 -24.11 -3.15
N ASP A 474 2.32 -23.94 -2.23
CA ASP A 474 3.69 -24.48 -2.35
C ASP A 474 3.83 -25.92 -1.83
N ILE A 475 2.73 -26.54 -1.39
CA ILE A 475 2.71 -27.96 -1.00
C ILE A 475 2.96 -28.84 -2.23
N GLU A 476 4.07 -29.59 -2.25
CA GLU A 476 4.43 -30.48 -3.35
C GLU A 476 3.46 -31.68 -3.44
N ILE A 477 2.39 -31.54 -4.24
CA ILE A 477 1.47 -32.64 -4.56
C ILE A 477 2.20 -33.68 -5.41
N LYS A 478 2.63 -34.76 -4.75
CA LYS A 478 3.32 -35.91 -5.36
C LYS A 478 2.38 -36.68 -6.30
N GLU A 479 2.92 -37.24 -7.39
CA GLU A 479 2.20 -38.22 -8.21
C GLU A 479 2.20 -39.61 -7.55
N TYR A 480 1.01 -40.21 -7.36
CA TYR A 480 0.85 -41.56 -6.83
C TYR A 480 0.43 -42.54 -7.93
N SER A 481 0.62 -43.85 -7.70
CA SER A 481 0.01 -44.86 -8.57
C SER A 481 -1.50 -44.94 -8.31
N ALA A 482 -2.28 -45.22 -9.36
CA ALA A 482 -3.76 -45.24 -9.31
C ALA A 482 -4.37 -46.35 -8.42
N ASP A 483 -3.54 -47.21 -7.81
CA ASP A 483 -3.91 -48.21 -6.79
C ASP A 483 -3.50 -47.80 -5.37
N THR A 484 -2.97 -46.59 -5.18
CA THR A 484 -2.67 -46.01 -3.87
C THR A 484 -3.98 -45.67 -3.12
N PRO A 485 -4.13 -46.00 -1.83
CA PRO A 485 -5.28 -45.54 -1.04
C PRO A 485 -5.18 -44.06 -0.68
N TYR A 486 -6.29 -43.32 -0.72
CA TYR A 486 -6.36 -41.89 -0.41
C TYR A 486 -5.69 -41.53 0.93
N GLN A 487 -5.80 -42.41 1.93
CA GLN A 487 -5.19 -42.19 3.25
C GLN A 487 -3.66 -42.03 3.19
N THR A 488 -3.03 -42.61 2.16
CA THR A 488 -1.59 -42.47 1.93
C THR A 488 -1.26 -41.08 1.38
N ALA A 489 -2.08 -40.59 0.44
CA ALA A 489 -1.85 -39.32 -0.21
C ALA A 489 -2.14 -38.14 0.75
N TYR A 490 -3.23 -38.21 1.52
CA TYR A 490 -3.53 -37.20 2.53
C TYR A 490 -2.58 -37.20 3.72
N ALA A 491 -2.06 -38.36 4.14
CA ALA A 491 -1.03 -38.40 5.19
C ALA A 491 0.27 -37.70 4.74
N ASP A 492 0.60 -37.77 3.45
CA ASP A 492 1.70 -37.01 2.86
C ASP A 492 1.38 -35.50 2.79
N ILE A 493 0.14 -35.08 2.50
CA ILE A 493 -0.25 -33.65 2.56
C ILE A 493 -0.18 -33.10 3.99
N VAL A 494 -0.72 -33.81 4.97
CA VAL A 494 -0.59 -33.44 6.40
C VAL A 494 0.88 -33.34 6.78
N ALA A 495 1.73 -34.30 6.35
CA ALA A 495 3.16 -34.25 6.62
C ALA A 495 3.91 -33.09 5.91
N GLU A 496 3.44 -32.61 4.76
CA GLU A 496 3.97 -31.39 4.14
C GLU A 496 3.46 -30.12 4.88
N PHE A 497 2.20 -30.07 5.33
CA PHE A 497 1.71 -28.96 6.16
C PHE A 497 2.55 -28.82 7.45
N GLU A 498 2.74 -29.91 8.20
CA GLU A 498 3.56 -29.92 9.43
C GLU A 498 5.06 -29.66 9.17
N ARG A 499 5.52 -29.76 7.91
CA ARG A 499 6.90 -29.45 7.50
C ARG A 499 7.08 -27.99 7.08
N LEU A 500 6.08 -27.41 6.40
CA LEU A 500 6.12 -26.03 5.87
C LEU A 500 5.61 -25.01 6.89
N PHE A 501 4.64 -25.39 7.72
CA PHE A 501 3.98 -24.54 8.71
C PHE A 501 4.19 -25.04 10.16
N PRO A 502 5.40 -25.42 10.60
CA PRO A 502 5.64 -26.06 11.91
C PRO A 502 5.37 -25.17 13.13
N ASN A 503 4.99 -23.90 12.91
CA ASN A 503 4.67 -22.92 13.93
C ASN A 503 3.18 -22.53 13.95
N ASP A 504 2.39 -23.01 12.98
CA ASP A 504 0.98 -22.64 12.83
C ASP A 504 0.08 -23.76 13.36
N ASP A 505 -0.94 -23.38 14.12
CA ASP A 505 -1.78 -24.31 14.87
C ASP A 505 -2.87 -24.93 13.97
N TYR A 506 -2.45 -25.56 12.86
CA TYR A 506 -3.31 -26.19 11.87
C TYR A 506 -4.17 -27.31 12.48
N THR A 507 -5.44 -27.34 12.06
CA THR A 507 -6.42 -28.35 12.47
C THR A 507 -7.04 -28.99 11.23
N TYR A 508 -7.24 -30.30 11.29
CA TYR A 508 -7.59 -31.12 10.14
C TYR A 508 -8.97 -31.74 10.30
N ASN A 509 -9.59 -32.12 9.19
CA ASN A 509 -10.86 -32.84 9.19
C ASN A 509 -10.98 -33.73 7.93
N LEU A 510 -11.82 -34.76 8.00
CA LEU A 510 -12.22 -35.56 6.85
C LEU A 510 -13.73 -35.37 6.67
N ILE A 511 -14.14 -34.70 5.60
CA ILE A 511 -15.54 -34.41 5.32
C ILE A 511 -15.99 -35.21 4.09
N TYR A 512 -17.23 -35.69 4.09
CA TYR A 512 -17.81 -36.34 2.91
C TYR A 512 -18.60 -35.31 2.12
N PHE A 513 -17.90 -34.55 1.26
CA PHE A 513 -18.51 -33.46 0.49
C PHE A 513 -19.31 -34.00 -0.71
N ASP A 514 -18.65 -34.88 -1.47
CA ASP A 514 -19.08 -35.41 -2.76
C ASP A 514 -19.96 -36.69 -2.63
N GLY A 515 -20.51 -37.18 -3.74
CA GLY A 515 -21.37 -38.36 -3.81
C GLY A 515 -20.68 -39.73 -3.70
N ASP A 516 -19.36 -39.82 -3.48
CA ASP A 516 -18.64 -41.10 -3.35
C ASP A 516 -18.24 -41.50 -1.89
N ASP A 517 -17.34 -42.49 -1.73
CA ASP A 517 -16.91 -43.07 -0.44
C ASP A 517 -15.52 -42.54 0.05
N VAL A 518 -14.93 -41.57 -0.65
CA VAL A 518 -13.68 -40.86 -0.33
C VAL A 518 -14.02 -39.53 0.33
N PRO A 519 -13.52 -39.23 1.54
CA PRO A 519 -13.71 -37.92 2.16
C PRO A 519 -12.62 -36.93 1.72
N GLU A 520 -13.00 -35.68 1.44
CA GLU A 520 -12.11 -34.55 1.31
C GLU A 520 -11.31 -34.31 2.60
N LEU A 521 -10.00 -34.08 2.45
CA LEU A 521 -9.15 -33.56 3.52
C LEU A 521 -9.34 -32.04 3.62
N VAL A 522 -9.72 -31.57 4.81
CA VAL A 522 -9.68 -30.15 5.18
C VAL A 522 -8.44 -29.90 6.04
N ALA A 523 -7.72 -28.82 5.77
CA ALA A 523 -6.68 -28.28 6.64
C ALA A 523 -6.98 -26.80 6.90
N ALA A 524 -7.20 -26.44 8.17
CA ALA A 524 -7.79 -25.17 8.57
C ALA A 524 -7.02 -24.50 9.71
N LEU A 525 -6.93 -23.18 9.63
CA LEU A 525 -6.52 -22.28 10.70
C LEU A 525 -7.75 -21.50 11.21
N PRO A 526 -7.65 -20.80 12.35
CA PRO A 526 -8.62 -19.76 12.68
C PRO A 526 -8.76 -18.80 11.50
N CYS A 527 -9.99 -18.62 11.00
CA CYS A 527 -10.33 -17.74 9.88
C CYS A 527 -9.82 -18.15 8.47
N PHE A 528 -9.19 -19.32 8.27
CA PHE A 528 -8.78 -19.81 6.92
C PHE A 528 -9.03 -21.31 6.73
N ILE A 529 -9.40 -21.72 5.50
CA ILE A 529 -9.53 -23.14 5.12
C ILE A 529 -8.80 -23.48 3.82
N ASN A 530 -8.30 -24.72 3.77
CA ASN A 530 -7.83 -25.43 2.57
C ASN A 530 -8.61 -26.75 2.46
N MET A 531 -8.89 -27.21 1.24
CA MET A 531 -9.64 -28.46 1.00
C MET A 531 -9.10 -29.22 -0.21
N TYR A 532 -8.92 -30.53 -0.07
CA TYR A 532 -8.30 -31.39 -1.07
C TYR A 532 -9.14 -32.64 -1.33
N THR A 533 -9.54 -32.88 -2.58
CA THR A 533 -10.16 -34.15 -3.01
C THR A 533 -9.13 -35.09 -3.63
N TYR A 534 -9.46 -36.38 -3.76
CA TYR A 534 -8.56 -37.43 -4.24
C TYR A 534 -9.22 -38.30 -5.32
N ASP A 535 -8.64 -38.36 -6.52
CA ASP A 535 -9.06 -39.26 -7.60
C ASP A 535 -7.87 -40.05 -8.16
N SER A 536 -8.01 -41.37 -8.21
CA SER A 536 -7.24 -42.29 -9.06
C SER A 536 -5.71 -42.09 -9.10
N GLY A 537 -5.08 -41.77 -7.96
CA GLY A 537 -3.63 -41.53 -7.86
C GLY A 537 -3.22 -40.06 -7.78
N LYS A 538 -4.18 -39.12 -7.72
CA LYS A 538 -3.94 -37.67 -7.67
C LYS A 538 -4.73 -37.00 -6.55
N ILE A 539 -4.15 -35.93 -6.04
CA ILE A 539 -4.84 -34.96 -5.19
C ILE A 539 -5.11 -33.70 -6.01
N TYR A 540 -6.24 -33.05 -5.75
CA TYR A 540 -6.63 -31.78 -6.35
C TYR A 540 -6.95 -30.80 -5.22
N THR A 541 -6.32 -29.62 -5.23
CA THR A 541 -6.68 -28.51 -4.34
C THR A 541 -8.01 -27.93 -4.83
N ILE A 542 -9.05 -28.09 -4.03
CA ILE A 542 -10.40 -27.58 -4.30
C ILE A 542 -10.59 -26.20 -3.67
N ILE A 543 -10.01 -26.00 -2.49
CA ILE A 543 -9.97 -24.72 -1.79
C ILE A 543 -8.51 -24.48 -1.38
N ASP A 544 -7.99 -23.31 -1.72
CA ASP A 544 -6.61 -22.85 -1.51
C ASP A 544 -6.68 -21.52 -0.76
N ASP A 545 -6.29 -21.54 0.52
CA ASP A 545 -6.26 -20.42 1.47
C ASP A 545 -7.50 -19.49 1.50
N TRP A 546 -8.72 -20.05 1.54
CA TRP A 546 -9.94 -19.24 1.61
C TRP A 546 -10.19 -18.68 3.02
N GLY A 547 -9.97 -17.38 3.17
CA GLY A 547 -10.25 -16.63 4.39
C GLY A 547 -11.74 -16.40 4.68
N TYR A 548 -12.11 -16.28 5.95
CA TYR A 548 -13.45 -15.94 6.44
C TYR A 548 -13.39 -15.19 7.78
N GLY A 549 -14.51 -14.61 8.22
CA GLY A 549 -14.62 -13.82 9.46
C GLY A 549 -14.32 -12.32 9.31
N ALA A 550 -13.88 -11.89 8.13
CA ALA A 550 -13.70 -10.48 7.74
C ALA A 550 -14.61 -10.11 6.55
N MET A 551 -14.78 -8.81 6.28
CA MET A 551 -15.52 -8.26 5.13
C MET A 551 -16.93 -8.87 4.92
N GLY A 552 -17.62 -9.24 6.00
CA GLY A 552 -18.98 -9.81 5.94
C GLY A 552 -19.06 -11.31 5.63
N ASN A 553 -17.94 -11.97 5.29
CA ASN A 553 -17.89 -13.39 4.98
C ASN A 553 -17.97 -14.21 6.28
N VAL A 554 -19.06 -14.93 6.50
CA VAL A 554 -19.29 -15.70 7.75
C VAL A 554 -18.78 -17.14 7.69
N GLY A 555 -18.02 -17.51 6.65
CA GLY A 555 -17.44 -18.84 6.47
C GLY A 555 -18.16 -19.71 5.45
N TYR A 556 -17.67 -20.94 5.33
CA TYR A 556 -18.06 -21.89 4.30
C TYR A 556 -18.73 -23.09 4.95
N GLU A 557 -19.90 -23.47 4.43
CA GLU A 557 -20.66 -24.65 4.85
C GLU A 557 -20.71 -25.67 3.70
N TYR A 558 -20.88 -26.95 4.01
CA TYR A 558 -21.18 -27.99 3.04
C TYR A 558 -22.38 -28.82 3.46
N ALA A 559 -23.07 -29.40 2.47
CA ALA A 559 -24.11 -30.39 2.72
C ALA A 559 -23.55 -31.80 2.43
N PRO A 560 -23.40 -32.67 3.45
CA PRO A 560 -22.76 -33.98 3.28
C PRO A 560 -23.40 -34.85 2.19
N TYR A 561 -22.54 -35.50 1.39
CA TYR A 561 -22.90 -36.35 0.25
C TYR A 561 -23.75 -35.69 -0.84
N LYS A 562 -23.64 -34.36 -1.05
CA LYS A 562 -24.41 -33.63 -2.08
C LYS A 562 -23.58 -32.91 -3.12
N ASN A 563 -22.24 -32.91 -3.01
CA ASN A 563 -21.37 -32.09 -3.84
C ASN A 563 -21.87 -30.63 -3.87
N THR A 564 -22.02 -30.04 -2.69
CA THR A 564 -22.64 -28.71 -2.50
C THR A 564 -22.00 -27.98 -1.32
N LEU A 565 -21.29 -26.90 -1.64
CA LEU A 565 -20.79 -25.89 -0.73
C LEU A 565 -21.77 -24.70 -0.74
N ARG A 566 -21.94 -24.03 0.42
CA ARG A 566 -22.65 -22.76 0.56
C ARG A 566 -21.76 -21.76 1.27
N ASN A 567 -21.82 -20.50 0.83
CA ASN A 567 -21.22 -19.36 1.52
C ASN A 567 -22.25 -18.24 1.68
N TYR A 568 -22.14 -17.50 2.77
CA TYR A 568 -22.83 -16.25 2.99
C TYR A 568 -21.82 -15.11 3.11
N ASN A 569 -21.99 -14.07 2.30
CA ASN A 569 -21.22 -12.83 2.39
C ASN A 569 -22.16 -11.62 2.54
N ALA A 570 -21.69 -10.50 3.11
CA ALA A 570 -22.56 -9.40 3.52
C ALA A 570 -21.90 -8.01 3.36
N ASP A 571 -22.28 -7.29 2.31
CA ASP A 571 -21.81 -5.93 2.05
C ASP A 571 -22.68 -4.87 2.74
N LEU A 572 -22.18 -3.63 2.80
CA LEU A 572 -22.92 -2.44 3.23
C LEU A 572 -23.57 -2.65 4.63
N ALA A 573 -22.75 -3.12 5.59
CA ALA A 573 -23.15 -3.50 6.94
C ALA A 573 -24.30 -4.54 7.01
N GLY A 574 -24.44 -5.38 5.99
CA GLY A 574 -25.50 -6.39 5.87
C GLY A 574 -26.79 -5.88 5.20
N ALA A 575 -26.76 -4.69 4.59
CA ALA A 575 -27.86 -4.22 3.75
C ALA A 575 -27.99 -5.01 2.43
N ILE A 576 -26.90 -5.65 1.98
CA ILE A 576 -26.89 -6.70 0.94
C ILE A 576 -26.31 -7.97 1.54
N VAL A 577 -26.98 -9.11 1.36
CA VAL A 577 -26.46 -10.44 1.74
C VAL A 577 -26.49 -11.38 0.54
N TYR A 578 -25.32 -11.88 0.16
CA TYR A 578 -25.11 -12.87 -0.89
C TYR A 578 -25.27 -14.27 -0.31
N GLU A 579 -25.84 -15.18 -1.11
CA GLU A 579 -25.95 -16.60 -0.79
C GLU A 579 -25.44 -17.42 -1.98
N THR A 580 -24.20 -17.90 -1.88
CA THR A 580 -23.46 -18.47 -3.00
C THR A 580 -23.38 -19.98 -2.88
N TYR A 581 -23.85 -20.70 -3.91
CA TYR A 581 -23.84 -22.16 -3.96
C TYR A 581 -22.78 -22.66 -4.97
N MET A 582 -21.89 -23.54 -4.50
CA MET A 582 -20.73 -24.07 -5.24
C MET A 582 -20.67 -25.60 -5.20
N LYS A 583 -19.89 -26.20 -6.10
CA LYS A 583 -19.71 -27.65 -6.30
C LYS A 583 -18.31 -27.95 -6.82
N ILE A 584 -17.86 -29.20 -6.68
CA ILE A 584 -16.72 -29.76 -7.43
C ILE A 584 -17.23 -30.22 -8.80
N ASN A 585 -16.53 -29.82 -9.87
CA ASN A 585 -16.87 -30.15 -11.26
C ASN A 585 -16.19 -31.45 -11.75
N GLU A 586 -16.42 -31.85 -13.02
CA GLU A 586 -15.85 -33.09 -13.60
C GLU A 586 -14.33 -33.04 -13.87
N ASN A 587 -13.65 -31.92 -13.60
CA ASN A 587 -12.20 -31.77 -13.64
C ASN A 587 -11.55 -31.76 -12.24
N ASN A 588 -12.36 -31.85 -11.17
CA ASN A 588 -11.98 -31.59 -9.78
C ASN A 588 -11.55 -30.13 -9.52
N GLU A 589 -12.36 -29.18 -9.98
CA GLU A 589 -12.24 -27.73 -9.70
C GLU A 589 -13.55 -27.22 -9.06
N ILE A 590 -13.52 -26.10 -8.32
CA ILE A 590 -14.76 -25.42 -7.90
C ILE A 590 -15.47 -24.81 -9.11
N ASP A 591 -16.78 -25.03 -9.17
CA ASP A 591 -17.74 -24.42 -10.09
C ASP A 591 -18.99 -23.98 -9.31
N TYR A 592 -19.81 -23.09 -9.86
CA TYR A 592 -21.02 -22.59 -9.21
C TYR A 592 -22.24 -23.46 -9.58
N HIS A 593 -23.22 -23.60 -8.68
CA HIS A 593 -24.50 -24.23 -9.01
C HIS A 593 -25.36 -23.35 -9.94
N TYR A 594 -25.10 -22.04 -9.96
CA TYR A 594 -25.87 -21.03 -10.68
C TYR A 594 -24.96 -20.05 -11.44
N GLU A 595 -25.46 -19.51 -12.55
CA GLU A 595 -24.70 -18.59 -13.43
C GLU A 595 -24.61 -17.15 -12.87
N GLU A 596 -25.48 -16.79 -11.93
CA GLU A 596 -25.60 -15.45 -11.33
C GLU A 596 -25.73 -15.57 -9.81
N SER A 597 -25.39 -14.51 -9.06
CA SER A 597 -25.48 -14.49 -7.60
C SER A 597 -26.94 -14.40 -7.10
N LEU A 598 -27.24 -15.06 -5.98
CA LEU A 598 -28.47 -14.87 -5.24
C LEU A 598 -28.22 -13.83 -4.14
N THR A 599 -28.99 -12.74 -4.13
CA THR A 599 -28.82 -11.67 -3.13
C THR A 599 -30.14 -11.27 -2.47
N ARG A 600 -30.04 -10.87 -1.19
CA ARG A 600 -31.11 -10.32 -0.36
C ARG A 600 -30.75 -8.89 0.00
N TRP A 601 -31.66 -7.97 -0.26
CA TRP A 601 -31.45 -6.52 -0.09
C TRP A 601 -32.45 -5.98 0.94
N LEU A 602 -31.98 -5.06 1.80
CA LEU A 602 -32.81 -4.33 2.77
C LEU A 602 -33.21 -2.93 2.30
N PHE A 603 -32.88 -2.59 1.05
CA PHE A 603 -33.22 -1.32 0.40
C PHE A 603 -33.64 -1.55 -1.06
N ASP A 604 -34.51 -0.68 -1.58
CA ASP A 604 -34.89 -0.62 -2.98
C ASP A 604 -34.08 0.50 -3.64
N ASP A 605 -33.00 0.16 -4.35
CA ASP A 605 -32.18 1.10 -5.13
C ASP A 605 -33.05 1.77 -6.22
N LYS A 606 -33.29 3.08 -6.08
CA LYS A 606 -34.15 3.87 -6.99
C LYS A 606 -33.35 4.72 -7.96
N ASP A 607 -32.08 4.99 -7.67
CA ASP A 607 -31.22 5.88 -8.47
C ASP A 607 -30.11 5.17 -9.27
N ASP A 608 -30.02 3.83 -9.15
CA ASP A 608 -29.09 2.94 -9.87
C ASP A 608 -27.63 3.18 -9.43
N SER A 609 -27.43 3.49 -8.14
CA SER A 609 -26.12 3.81 -7.55
C SER A 609 -25.41 2.62 -6.89
N GLY A 610 -26.16 1.59 -6.48
CA GLY A 610 -25.65 0.44 -5.72
C GLY A 610 -25.53 0.65 -4.20
N TYR A 611 -25.87 1.81 -3.66
CA TYR A 611 -25.72 2.15 -2.24
C TYR A 611 -27.05 2.61 -1.61
N PRO A 612 -27.37 2.23 -0.36
CA PRO A 612 -28.61 2.63 0.30
C PRO A 612 -28.59 4.09 0.77
N SER A 613 -29.54 4.91 0.31
CA SER A 613 -29.86 6.19 0.95
C SER A 613 -30.92 6.05 2.06
N ASP A 614 -31.01 7.06 2.94
CA ASP A 614 -31.94 7.13 4.09
C ASP A 614 -33.42 6.85 3.74
N ASP A 615 -33.87 7.11 2.50
CA ASP A 615 -35.26 6.86 2.07
C ASP A 615 -35.45 5.59 1.20
N GLU A 616 -34.39 4.81 0.98
CA GLU A 616 -34.41 3.57 0.18
C GLU A 616 -34.57 2.29 1.00
N PHE A 617 -34.23 2.31 2.29
CA PHE A 617 -34.49 1.19 3.20
C PHE A 617 -35.98 0.81 3.23
N VAL A 618 -36.26 -0.49 3.20
CA VAL A 618 -37.61 -1.07 3.13
C VAL A 618 -37.92 -2.02 4.29
N ASP A 619 -39.19 -2.05 4.71
CA ASP A 619 -39.68 -2.96 5.77
C ASP A 619 -39.70 -4.45 5.36
N GLU A 620 -39.59 -4.75 4.06
CA GLU A 620 -39.68 -6.10 3.48
C GLU A 620 -38.42 -6.43 2.67
N THR A 621 -37.78 -7.58 2.95
CA THR A 621 -36.58 -8.03 2.23
C THR A 621 -36.87 -8.23 0.74
N LEU A 622 -35.97 -7.71 -0.11
CA LEU A 622 -36.04 -7.85 -1.56
C LEU A 622 -35.07 -8.93 -2.04
N TYR A 623 -35.46 -9.67 -3.07
CA TYR A 623 -34.72 -10.83 -3.57
C TYR A 623 -34.30 -10.65 -5.02
N TYR A 624 -33.07 -11.05 -5.36
CA TYR A 624 -32.49 -10.86 -6.68
C TYR A 624 -31.72 -12.11 -7.14
N TYR A 625 -31.68 -12.33 -8.45
CA TYR A 625 -30.82 -13.29 -9.15
C TYR A 625 -30.03 -12.54 -10.22
N GLY A 626 -28.73 -12.33 -9.98
CA GLY A 626 -27.97 -11.27 -10.63
C GLY A 626 -28.71 -9.92 -10.47
N ASN A 627 -28.70 -9.09 -11.50
CA ASN A 627 -29.39 -7.79 -11.48
C ASN A 627 -30.92 -7.89 -11.67
N LYS A 628 -31.53 -9.10 -11.65
CA LYS A 628 -32.97 -9.30 -11.83
C LYS A 628 -33.66 -9.49 -10.47
N LYS A 629 -34.50 -8.52 -10.08
CA LYS A 629 -35.44 -8.65 -8.95
C LYS A 629 -36.42 -9.81 -9.17
N ILE A 630 -36.60 -10.65 -8.16
CA ILE A 630 -37.44 -11.86 -8.17
C ILE A 630 -38.36 -11.93 -6.94
N THR A 631 -39.31 -12.86 -6.97
CA THR A 631 -40.16 -13.16 -5.81
C THR A 631 -39.45 -14.06 -4.79
N GLU A 632 -39.91 -14.04 -3.54
CA GLU A 632 -39.47 -14.98 -2.49
C GLU A 632 -39.71 -16.45 -2.88
N GLU A 633 -40.79 -16.75 -3.62
CA GLU A 633 -41.08 -18.09 -4.14
C GLU A 633 -40.09 -18.52 -5.24
N GLU A 634 -39.67 -17.59 -6.11
CA GLU A 634 -38.57 -17.83 -7.06
C GLU A 634 -37.23 -18.00 -6.32
N TYR A 635 -36.89 -17.13 -5.36
CA TYR A 635 -35.62 -17.18 -4.61
C TYR A 635 -35.45 -18.52 -3.88
N ASN A 636 -36.47 -18.94 -3.13
CA ASN A 636 -36.49 -20.22 -2.44
C ASN A 636 -36.49 -21.44 -3.38
N SER A 637 -36.66 -21.26 -4.71
CA SER A 637 -36.46 -22.34 -5.69
C SER A 637 -35.00 -22.53 -6.14
N TYR A 638 -34.11 -21.60 -5.77
CA TYR A 638 -32.65 -21.72 -5.91
C TYR A 638 -31.94 -22.08 -4.59
N VAL A 639 -32.67 -22.10 -3.45
CA VAL A 639 -32.10 -22.58 -2.18
C VAL A 639 -31.99 -24.09 -2.23
N ILE A 640 -30.78 -24.63 -2.00
CA ILE A 640 -30.54 -26.07 -2.02
C ILE A 640 -30.86 -26.67 -0.64
N ASP A 641 -32.00 -27.35 -0.54
CA ASP A 641 -32.48 -27.98 0.70
C ASP A 641 -31.44 -28.95 1.31
N GLY A 642 -31.01 -28.70 2.54
CA GLY A 642 -30.10 -29.59 3.28
C GLY A 642 -29.90 -29.24 4.74
N GLU A 643 -29.42 -30.23 5.50
CA GLU A 643 -28.63 -29.96 6.71
C GLU A 643 -27.21 -29.64 6.25
N TYR A 644 -26.64 -28.56 6.80
CA TYR A 644 -25.34 -28.01 6.44
C TYR A 644 -24.42 -28.04 7.67
N GLU A 645 -23.15 -28.32 7.46
CA GLU A 645 -22.08 -28.23 8.46
C GLU A 645 -21.01 -27.24 8.00
N TYR A 646 -20.39 -26.52 8.94
CA TYR A 646 -19.22 -25.70 8.61
C TYR A 646 -18.03 -26.56 8.17
N ILE A 647 -17.31 -26.07 7.15
CA ILE A 647 -16.00 -26.58 6.77
C ILE A 647 -15.01 -26.01 7.79
N GLU A 648 -14.63 -26.85 8.75
CA GLU A 648 -13.74 -26.50 9.86
C GLU A 648 -12.83 -27.68 10.19
N GLY A 649 -11.63 -27.40 10.72
CA GLY A 649 -10.74 -28.39 11.30
C GLY A 649 -11.27 -28.87 12.66
N LYS A 650 -11.23 -30.18 12.91
CA LYS A 650 -11.82 -30.84 14.10
C LYS A 650 -10.85 -31.75 14.86
N MET A 651 -9.68 -32.00 14.28
CA MET A 651 -8.65 -32.93 14.78
C MET A 651 -7.26 -32.28 14.72
N ASN A 652 -6.39 -32.60 15.68
CA ASN A 652 -4.97 -32.26 15.58
C ASN A 652 -4.17 -33.30 14.75
N VAL A 653 -2.89 -33.05 14.48
CA VAL A 653 -2.01 -33.92 13.68
C VAL A 653 -2.01 -35.40 14.13
N ASP A 654 -1.91 -35.69 15.43
CA ASP A 654 -1.92 -37.07 15.95
C ASP A 654 -3.27 -37.76 15.70
N GLU A 655 -4.37 -37.00 15.72
CA GLU A 655 -5.74 -37.50 15.55
C GLU A 655 -6.05 -37.78 14.07
N ILE A 656 -5.73 -36.86 13.15
CA ILE A 656 -5.92 -37.09 11.71
C ILE A 656 -5.02 -38.22 11.19
N MET A 657 -3.76 -38.29 11.63
CA MET A 657 -2.84 -39.35 11.21
C MET A 657 -3.28 -40.73 11.73
N ALA A 658 -3.92 -40.79 12.90
CA ALA A 658 -4.52 -42.02 13.40
C ALA A 658 -5.74 -42.48 12.57
N GLU A 659 -6.61 -41.56 12.14
CA GLU A 659 -7.77 -41.88 11.29
C GLU A 659 -7.35 -42.27 9.85
N LEU A 660 -6.28 -41.64 9.32
CA LEU A 660 -5.59 -42.05 8.09
C LEU A 660 -4.77 -43.37 8.26
N GLY A 661 -4.70 -43.91 9.48
CA GLY A 661 -4.06 -45.19 9.79
C GLY A 661 -2.55 -45.18 9.57
N ARG A 662 -1.83 -44.21 10.15
CA ARG A 662 -0.36 -44.08 10.10
C ARG A 662 0.33 -44.32 11.44
#